data_AF-R7J6X0-F1
#
_entry.id   AF-R7J6X0-F1
#
_cell.length_a   1.000
_cell.length_b   1.000
_cell.length_c   1.000
_cell.angle_alpha   90.00
_cell.angle_beta   90.00
_cell.angle_gamma   90.00
#
_symmetry.space_group_name_H-M   'P 1'
#
loop_
_entity.id
_entity.type
_entity.pdbx_description
1 polymer ?
#
loop_
_entity_poly.entity_id
_entity_poly.type
_entity_poly.pdbx_seq_one_letter_code
_entity_poly.pdbx_strand_id
1 'polypeptide(L)'
;MKTKRKYVFLVWLLCLTVLGWGTPIKVACVGNSITYGAGIVNRDKNSYPAQLQAYLGEKYEVRNFGRNGATALLKGDYPYMETEEYKQSLAFLPDIVFIKLGTNDSKPQNIKYKRKFKSDYLKLIRSYQELSSHPRIILLGPVRCFLSPDDNIKESVIQGMLAPVIKEIAKEEKLEYVEMHDLMGETYDASLMPDRLHPSSIGAGRMAMHLCHYLEPTTEKANPCTFAIPGNEYRSAAGWKEGADWHAVSEEITQILSRKKLDILFLGNSITQGFGGSRELVTYKPGKAAVDSCFKDLTWESAGISGDRTENLLWRLHHGKYGASKPAYAVITIGINNVNAGHRATDIVEGICAVVEETRRQMPETQILLMGLLPAGLEKTSPMRMKCDSIHSILQRKTWGDVVYVNPTSWFVQADGSLVKAYYGGDFLHLTPAGYLNWCKHLKEYIHIPSVLSGGGDLNPDLKAPEKALERWQDLRIGLSVHWGPSALGGKEIGWSRGTSIPAKKYDQFYKRFNPNKFDAEEWCQLMKRWGIRYVSPTSKHHDGFSIWFSDYSDYDMENAACKIDILGELKKACDRNGLVLGAYYSNIDWYHPDWTPNDHGGPGPLFKKQADSPNLERYFKYMEDQVTEIIRKYDLAFIQFDGEWDDTYTHEVGSHFYRRFHEVKPDILLNTRIDIGRRSVSATNHVEIDGKRFAGDFQDRERLVNHGNNVTKWADHPWQAWVTIDKRQWSYNPNPQLMTAEELIKDMVHVVGNNGNYMINLGPRPDGSFDKPQIALMDTLGMWLNSHAEMIYGTRGGPFYPFPGGVSTRKGNKAWIMVTDKSLTEVCLPRLLQTFESVTDYETHKPIEFYVKDDEYVHFVLPEAKDNEPVRVIELLFDAEVKMCPRQPIYETGQAANEQTNGYY
;
A
#
# COMPACT_ATOMS: atom_id res chain seq x y z
N MET A 1 32.14 38.59 -50.20
CA MET A 1 31.09 39.41 -50.85
C MET A 1 30.04 38.47 -51.43
N LYS A 2 28.78 38.60 -50.98
CA LYS A 2 27.55 37.94 -51.51
C LYS A 2 27.55 36.40 -51.39
N THR A 3 26.62 35.70 -50.74
CA THR A 3 25.19 35.97 -50.60
C THR A 3 24.63 35.10 -49.48
N LYS A 4 24.08 35.72 -48.42
CA LYS A 4 23.17 35.10 -47.45
C LYS A 4 21.83 34.82 -48.13
N ARG A 5 21.40 33.57 -48.22
CA ARG A 5 19.99 33.10 -48.30
C ARG A 5 20.01 31.60 -48.62
N LYS A 6 19.55 30.77 -47.68
CA LYS A 6 18.90 29.45 -47.88
C LYS A 6 18.90 28.61 -46.59
N TYR A 7 18.25 29.09 -45.51
CA TYR A 7 17.82 28.23 -44.39
C TYR A 7 16.61 28.88 -43.68
N VAL A 8 15.48 29.05 -44.38
CA VAL A 8 14.19 29.48 -43.77
C VAL A 8 12.98 28.74 -44.36
N PHE A 9 13.16 27.57 -44.98
CA PHE A 9 12.02 26.81 -45.54
C PHE A 9 12.09 25.34 -45.13
N LEU A 10 11.99 25.06 -43.82
CA LEU A 10 11.63 23.74 -43.32
C LEU A 10 11.19 23.73 -41.83
N VAL A 11 10.41 24.73 -41.38
CA VAL A 11 9.81 24.74 -40.01
C VAL A 11 8.32 25.17 -40.03
N TRP A 12 7.65 25.13 -41.19
CA TRP A 12 6.22 25.47 -41.31
C TRP A 12 5.40 24.31 -41.92
N LEU A 13 5.57 23.11 -41.34
CA LEU A 13 4.73 21.94 -41.69
C LEU A 13 4.65 20.90 -40.55
N LEU A 14 4.75 21.35 -39.29
CA LEU A 14 4.64 20.48 -38.11
C LEU A 14 4.02 21.16 -36.88
N CYS A 15 3.17 22.17 -37.10
CA CYS A 15 2.27 22.72 -36.09
C CYS A 15 0.94 23.08 -36.75
N LEU A 16 0.06 22.08 -36.93
CA LEU A 16 -1.40 22.23 -37.09
C LEU A 16 -2.04 20.84 -37.29
N THR A 17 -1.80 19.91 -36.36
CA THR A 17 -2.89 19.00 -35.97
C THR A 17 -3.58 19.64 -34.77
N VAL A 18 -4.24 20.78 -35.02
CA VAL A 18 -5.38 21.13 -34.20
C VAL A 18 -6.38 20.03 -34.48
N LEU A 19 -6.52 19.10 -33.54
CA LEU A 19 -7.67 18.22 -33.47
C LEU A 19 -8.88 19.14 -33.50
N GLY A 20 -9.47 19.32 -34.69
CA GLY A 20 -10.75 20.00 -34.82
C GLY A 20 -11.76 19.10 -34.14
N TRP A 21 -12.10 19.41 -32.89
CA TRP A 21 -13.27 18.85 -32.25
C TRP A 21 -14.45 19.33 -33.09
N GLY A 22 -15.03 18.43 -33.90
CA GLY A 22 -16.25 18.75 -34.64
C GLY A 22 -17.30 19.27 -33.66
N THR A 23 -18.14 20.21 -34.11
CA THR A 23 -19.29 20.66 -33.31
C THR A 23 -20.11 19.43 -32.88
N PRO A 24 -20.42 19.27 -31.58
CA PRO A 24 -21.12 18.10 -31.09
C PRO A 24 -22.51 17.97 -31.73
N ILE A 25 -22.96 16.73 -31.93
CA ILE A 25 -24.28 16.43 -32.50
C ILE A 25 -25.34 16.84 -31.47
N LYS A 26 -26.19 17.80 -31.83
CA LYS A 26 -27.20 18.36 -30.93
C LYS A 26 -28.45 17.50 -30.88
N VAL A 27 -28.82 17.05 -29.69
CA VAL A 27 -29.99 16.21 -29.44
C VAL A 27 -31.00 16.97 -28.58
N ALA A 28 -32.17 17.27 -29.12
CA ALA A 28 -33.28 17.87 -28.37
C ALA A 28 -34.25 16.79 -27.87
N CYS A 29 -34.36 16.64 -26.56
CA CYS A 29 -35.38 15.78 -25.92
C CYS A 29 -36.63 16.60 -25.62
N VAL A 30 -37.66 16.46 -26.46
CA VAL A 30 -38.92 17.21 -26.46
C VAL A 30 -40.01 16.34 -25.84
N GLY A 31 -40.74 16.85 -24.85
CA GLY A 31 -41.84 16.06 -24.28
C GLY A 31 -42.51 16.65 -23.06
N ASN A 32 -43.26 15.80 -22.36
CA ASN A 32 -44.02 16.18 -21.18
C ASN A 32 -43.25 15.95 -19.86
N SER A 33 -43.98 15.73 -18.76
CA SER A 33 -43.46 15.46 -17.41
C SER A 33 -42.44 14.32 -17.33
N ILE A 34 -42.56 13.31 -18.19
CA ILE A 34 -41.60 12.19 -18.24
C ILE A 34 -40.26 12.65 -18.82
N THR A 35 -40.27 13.54 -19.81
CA THR A 35 -39.04 14.14 -20.36
C THR A 35 -38.47 15.18 -19.43
N TYR A 36 -39.32 16.00 -18.81
CA TYR A 36 -38.94 16.97 -17.78
C TYR A 36 -38.22 16.33 -16.58
N GLY A 37 -38.48 15.05 -16.28
CA GLY A 37 -37.96 14.34 -15.11
C GLY A 37 -38.76 14.66 -13.84
N ALA A 38 -40.09 14.73 -13.94
CA ALA A 38 -40.95 15.02 -12.79
C ALA A 38 -40.79 13.94 -11.71
N GLY A 39 -40.63 14.37 -10.45
CA GLY A 39 -40.42 13.46 -9.32
C GLY A 39 -38.98 12.95 -9.14
N ILE A 40 -38.05 13.25 -10.07
CA ILE A 40 -36.65 12.85 -9.97
C ILE A 40 -35.85 13.90 -9.18
N VAL A 41 -35.21 13.49 -8.09
CA VAL A 41 -34.25 14.31 -7.33
C VAL A 41 -33.03 14.61 -8.20
N ASN A 42 -32.55 15.86 -8.22
CA ASN A 42 -31.45 16.32 -9.08
C ASN A 42 -31.65 15.95 -10.56
N ARG A 43 -32.84 16.23 -11.10
CA ARG A 43 -33.23 15.88 -12.48
C ARG A 43 -32.25 16.36 -13.56
N ASP A 44 -31.49 17.43 -13.31
CA ASP A 44 -30.47 17.93 -14.25
C ASP A 44 -29.30 16.97 -14.42
N LYS A 45 -29.15 15.98 -13.51
CA LYS A 45 -28.23 14.86 -13.61
C LYS A 45 -28.95 13.52 -13.83
N ASN A 46 -30.14 13.36 -13.25
CA ASN A 46 -30.83 12.06 -13.14
C ASN A 46 -32.02 11.87 -14.10
N SER A 47 -32.43 12.88 -14.89
CA SER A 47 -33.45 12.69 -15.93
C SER A 47 -32.91 11.86 -17.10
N TYR A 48 -33.78 11.24 -17.91
CA TYR A 48 -33.30 10.42 -19.03
C TYR A 48 -32.47 11.23 -20.04
N PRO A 49 -32.76 12.52 -20.33
CA PRO A 49 -31.89 13.30 -21.21
C PRO A 49 -30.50 13.56 -20.60
N ALA A 50 -30.43 13.83 -19.29
CA ALA A 50 -29.16 14.02 -18.59
C ALA A 50 -28.33 12.74 -18.54
N GLN A 51 -28.97 11.60 -18.27
CA GLN A 51 -28.31 10.30 -18.33
C GLN A 51 -27.91 9.92 -19.77
N LEU A 52 -28.73 10.28 -20.77
CA LEU A 52 -28.41 10.05 -22.18
C LEU A 52 -27.15 10.83 -22.60
N GLN A 53 -26.97 12.07 -22.11
CA GLN A 53 -25.71 12.82 -22.29
C GLN A 53 -24.51 12.04 -21.77
N ALA A 54 -24.64 11.40 -20.59
CA ALA A 54 -23.57 10.62 -20.00
C ALA A 54 -23.24 9.36 -20.83
N TYR A 55 -24.26 8.69 -21.39
CA TYR A 55 -24.05 7.53 -22.26
C TYR A 55 -23.42 7.89 -23.62
N LEU A 56 -23.85 9.00 -24.22
CA LEU A 56 -23.39 9.42 -25.56
C LEU A 56 -22.02 10.13 -25.55
N GLY A 57 -21.61 10.65 -24.39
CA GLY A 57 -20.32 11.33 -24.24
C GLY A 57 -20.21 12.67 -24.98
N GLU A 58 -19.00 13.20 -25.09
CA GLU A 58 -18.73 14.57 -25.57
C GLU A 58 -19.03 14.78 -27.07
N LYS A 59 -19.22 13.69 -27.84
CA LYS A 59 -19.61 13.75 -29.25
C LYS A 59 -21.02 14.33 -29.45
N TYR A 60 -21.86 14.30 -28.41
CA TYR A 60 -23.23 14.78 -28.45
C TYR A 60 -23.46 15.88 -27.42
N GLU A 61 -24.37 16.79 -27.75
CA GLU A 61 -24.93 17.77 -26.82
C GLU A 61 -26.42 17.50 -26.66
N VAL A 62 -26.80 16.82 -25.59
CA VAL A 62 -28.18 16.46 -25.26
C VAL A 62 -28.79 17.50 -24.34
N ARG A 63 -29.94 18.07 -24.73
CA ARG A 63 -30.67 19.04 -23.91
C ARG A 63 -32.10 18.59 -23.62
N ASN A 64 -32.54 18.83 -22.40
CA ASN A 64 -33.88 18.54 -21.92
C ASN A 64 -34.81 19.72 -22.18
N PHE A 65 -35.76 19.55 -23.11
CA PHE A 65 -36.84 20.51 -23.40
C PHE A 65 -38.21 19.95 -22.99
N GLY A 66 -38.23 19.07 -21.98
CA GLY A 66 -39.47 18.53 -21.43
C GLY A 66 -40.21 19.59 -20.62
N ARG A 67 -41.54 19.60 -20.69
CA ARG A 67 -42.39 20.49 -19.88
C ARG A 67 -43.44 19.69 -19.11
N ASN A 68 -43.46 19.85 -17.77
CA ASN A 68 -44.42 19.15 -16.92
C ASN A 68 -45.88 19.43 -17.34
N GLY A 69 -46.70 18.38 -17.41
CA GLY A 69 -48.12 18.47 -17.78
C GLY A 69 -48.42 18.68 -19.27
N ALA A 70 -47.43 18.91 -20.13
CA ALA A 70 -47.66 19.33 -21.51
C ALA A 70 -48.38 18.27 -22.38
N THR A 71 -49.18 18.78 -23.33
CA THR A 71 -50.01 18.03 -24.28
C THR A 71 -49.59 18.34 -25.73
N ALA A 72 -49.84 17.41 -26.65
CA ALA A 72 -49.69 17.68 -28.08
C ALA A 72 -50.88 18.46 -28.66
N LEU A 73 -52.06 18.34 -28.05
CA LEU A 73 -53.29 19.04 -28.44
C LEU A 73 -53.17 20.55 -28.23
N LEU A 74 -53.46 21.34 -29.26
CA LEU A 74 -53.51 22.80 -29.17
C LEU A 74 -54.70 23.31 -28.36
N LYS A 75 -55.77 22.50 -28.25
CA LYS A 75 -56.92 22.77 -27.38
C LYS A 75 -56.83 22.04 -26.04
N GLY A 76 -55.69 21.43 -25.72
CA GLY A 76 -55.44 20.83 -24.42
C GLY A 76 -55.37 21.89 -23.33
N ASP A 77 -55.42 21.45 -22.08
CA ASP A 77 -55.23 22.31 -20.91
C ASP A 77 -53.81 22.90 -20.82
N TYR A 78 -52.82 22.25 -21.43
CA TYR A 78 -51.45 22.74 -21.46
C TYR A 78 -50.72 22.40 -22.79
N PRO A 79 -50.95 23.15 -23.88
CA PRO A 79 -50.35 22.88 -25.19
C PRO A 79 -48.83 23.07 -25.21
N TYR A 80 -48.07 22.06 -25.63
CA TYR A 80 -46.60 22.13 -25.66
C TYR A 80 -46.08 23.24 -26.59
N MET A 81 -46.73 23.47 -27.74
CA MET A 81 -46.33 24.51 -28.72
C MET A 81 -46.49 25.94 -28.19
N GLU A 82 -47.10 26.15 -27.03
CA GLU A 82 -47.23 27.47 -26.38
C GLU A 82 -46.20 27.67 -25.25
N THR A 83 -45.35 26.67 -25.00
CA THR A 83 -44.36 26.68 -23.92
C THR A 83 -43.06 27.38 -24.32
N GLU A 84 -42.27 27.79 -23.32
CA GLU A 84 -40.96 28.38 -23.57
C GLU A 84 -39.94 27.30 -23.97
N GLU A 85 -40.07 26.10 -23.43
CA GLU A 85 -39.23 24.94 -23.77
C GLU A 85 -39.33 24.58 -25.25
N TYR A 86 -40.51 24.73 -25.86
CA TYR A 86 -40.70 24.59 -27.31
C TYR A 86 -39.94 25.65 -28.11
N LYS A 87 -39.98 26.92 -27.69
CA LYS A 87 -39.22 27.97 -28.39
C LYS A 87 -37.71 27.73 -28.27
N GLN A 88 -37.26 27.31 -27.10
CA GLN A 88 -35.86 26.98 -26.84
C GLN A 88 -35.38 25.76 -27.62
N SER A 89 -36.22 24.74 -27.79
CA SER A 89 -35.86 23.55 -28.58
C SER A 89 -35.69 23.87 -30.06
N LEU A 90 -36.49 24.78 -30.63
CA LEU A 90 -36.31 25.28 -31.99
C LEU A 90 -35.04 26.14 -32.12
N ALA A 91 -34.82 27.06 -31.17
CA ALA A 91 -33.65 27.94 -31.15
C ALA A 91 -32.32 27.17 -30.97
N PHE A 92 -32.37 25.97 -30.39
CA PHE A 92 -31.20 25.10 -30.22
C PHE A 92 -30.63 24.60 -31.56
N LEU A 93 -31.44 24.59 -32.62
CA LEU A 93 -31.10 24.04 -33.94
C LEU A 93 -30.54 22.61 -33.84
N PRO A 94 -31.34 21.66 -33.33
CA PRO A 94 -30.90 20.28 -33.12
C PRO A 94 -30.62 19.56 -34.43
N ASP A 95 -29.70 18.59 -34.38
CA ASP A 95 -29.46 17.61 -35.44
C ASP A 95 -30.37 16.38 -35.27
N ILE A 96 -30.80 16.09 -34.03
CA ILE A 96 -31.70 14.99 -33.68
C ILE A 96 -32.78 15.52 -32.72
N VAL A 97 -34.04 15.17 -32.98
CA VAL A 97 -35.18 15.53 -32.10
C VAL A 97 -35.91 14.28 -31.66
N PHE A 98 -35.91 14.00 -30.37
CA PHE A 98 -36.78 13.01 -29.75
C PHE A 98 -38.08 13.66 -29.31
N ILE A 99 -39.23 13.21 -29.82
CA ILE A 99 -40.55 13.75 -29.43
C ILE A 99 -41.32 12.71 -28.61
N LYS A 100 -41.63 13.03 -27.36
CA LYS A 100 -42.38 12.19 -26.41
C LYS A 100 -43.55 12.94 -25.78
N LEU A 101 -44.67 13.02 -26.50
CA LEU A 101 -45.94 13.61 -26.05
C LEU A 101 -47.12 12.63 -26.26
N GLY A 102 -48.23 12.86 -25.55
CA GLY A 102 -49.43 12.02 -25.61
C GLY A 102 -49.97 11.60 -24.25
N THR A 103 -49.13 11.41 -23.24
CA THR A 103 -49.59 10.92 -21.92
C THR A 103 -50.61 11.86 -21.26
N ASN A 104 -50.42 13.19 -21.32
CA ASN A 104 -51.39 14.13 -20.75
C ASN A 104 -52.62 14.35 -21.65
N ASP A 105 -52.50 14.06 -22.95
CA ASP A 105 -53.61 14.13 -23.91
C ASP A 105 -54.68 13.05 -23.62
N SER A 106 -54.33 12.00 -22.87
CA SER A 106 -55.27 10.97 -22.43
C SER A 106 -56.23 11.42 -21.33
N LYS A 107 -55.97 12.57 -20.67
CA LYS A 107 -56.80 13.06 -19.55
C LYS A 107 -58.24 13.38 -20.00
N PRO A 108 -59.27 13.22 -19.13
CA PRO A 108 -60.67 13.45 -19.49
C PRO A 108 -60.93 14.82 -20.14
N GLN A 109 -60.29 15.88 -19.63
CA GLN A 109 -60.43 17.23 -20.19
C GLN A 109 -59.79 17.41 -21.57
N ASN A 110 -58.80 16.60 -21.94
CA ASN A 110 -58.07 16.73 -23.20
C ASN A 110 -58.60 15.78 -24.26
N ILE A 111 -58.96 14.55 -23.86
CA ILE A 111 -59.36 13.48 -24.78
C ILE A 111 -60.66 13.79 -25.54
N LYS A 112 -61.48 14.72 -25.06
CA LYS A 112 -62.63 15.25 -25.81
C LYS A 112 -62.23 15.86 -27.17
N TYR A 113 -60.97 16.30 -27.31
CA TYR A 113 -60.41 16.83 -28.56
C TYR A 113 -59.61 15.80 -29.37
N LYS A 114 -59.68 14.50 -29.06
CA LYS A 114 -58.90 13.42 -29.70
C LYS A 114 -58.87 13.45 -31.23
N ARG A 115 -59.93 13.91 -31.89
CA ARG A 115 -59.98 14.05 -33.37
C ARG A 115 -58.95 15.04 -33.93
N LYS A 116 -58.41 15.93 -33.09
CA LYS A 116 -57.37 16.92 -33.46
C LYS A 116 -55.96 16.47 -33.09
N PHE A 117 -55.81 15.38 -32.32
CA PHE A 117 -54.51 14.92 -31.84
C PHE A 117 -53.52 14.70 -32.99
N LYS A 118 -53.93 13.94 -34.02
CA LYS A 118 -53.09 13.71 -35.22
C LYS A 118 -52.70 15.01 -35.92
N SER A 119 -53.67 15.89 -36.19
CA SER A 119 -53.40 17.14 -36.91
C SER A 119 -52.51 18.10 -36.13
N ASP A 120 -52.64 18.15 -34.80
CA ASP A 120 -51.84 19.05 -33.96
C ASP A 120 -50.43 18.49 -33.73
N TYR A 121 -50.29 17.17 -33.58
CA TYR A 121 -48.98 16.50 -33.50
C TYR A 121 -48.18 16.67 -34.81
N LEU A 122 -48.85 16.61 -35.97
CA LEU A 122 -48.23 16.89 -37.27
C LEU A 122 -47.73 18.34 -37.39
N LYS A 123 -48.42 19.33 -36.79
CA LYS A 123 -47.92 20.72 -36.77
C LYS A 123 -46.63 20.84 -35.95
N LEU A 124 -46.55 20.14 -34.82
CA LEU A 124 -45.33 20.08 -34.02
C LEU A 124 -44.17 19.45 -34.80
N ILE A 125 -44.41 18.38 -35.55
CA ILE A 125 -43.39 17.76 -36.39
C ILE A 125 -42.89 18.73 -37.47
N ARG A 126 -43.83 19.39 -38.17
CA ARG A 126 -43.51 20.32 -39.26
C ARG A 126 -42.63 21.48 -38.79
N SER A 127 -42.84 22.00 -37.58
CA SER A 127 -41.99 23.10 -37.09
C SER A 127 -40.53 22.70 -36.88
N TYR A 128 -40.24 21.43 -36.60
CA TYR A 128 -38.86 20.92 -36.59
C TYR A 128 -38.34 20.61 -38.01
N GLN A 129 -39.18 20.13 -38.92
CA GLN A 129 -38.81 19.88 -40.32
C GLN A 129 -38.43 21.17 -41.07
N GLU A 130 -39.01 22.30 -40.68
CA GLU A 130 -38.74 23.62 -41.25
C GLU A 130 -37.44 24.27 -40.72
N LEU A 131 -36.78 23.66 -39.73
CA LEU A 131 -35.51 24.19 -39.20
C LEU A 131 -34.37 24.04 -40.22
N SER A 132 -33.49 25.04 -40.25
CA SER A 132 -32.30 25.03 -41.12
C SER A 132 -31.30 23.91 -40.78
N SER A 133 -31.35 23.33 -39.58
CA SER A 133 -30.53 22.19 -39.19
C SER A 133 -31.00 20.86 -39.81
N HIS A 134 -32.20 20.80 -40.38
CA HIS A 134 -32.79 19.59 -40.98
C HIS A 134 -32.71 18.36 -40.06
N PRO A 135 -33.27 18.43 -38.84
CA PRO A 135 -33.08 17.39 -37.83
C PRO A 135 -33.62 16.02 -38.25
N ARG A 136 -32.95 14.96 -37.81
CA ARG A 136 -33.50 13.60 -37.73
C ARG A 136 -34.56 13.57 -36.62
N ILE A 137 -35.84 13.44 -37.00
CA ILE A 137 -36.96 13.43 -36.05
C ILE A 137 -37.34 11.98 -35.71
N ILE A 138 -37.34 11.66 -34.42
CA ILE A 138 -37.60 10.33 -33.88
C ILE A 138 -38.74 10.43 -32.86
N LEU A 139 -39.83 9.69 -33.12
CA LEU A 139 -41.00 9.66 -32.24
C LEU A 139 -40.81 8.59 -31.17
N LEU A 140 -40.99 8.97 -29.90
CA LEU A 140 -40.89 8.05 -28.78
C LEU A 140 -42.28 7.61 -28.33
N GLY A 141 -42.48 6.29 -28.27
CA GLY A 141 -43.69 5.69 -27.73
C GLY A 141 -43.95 6.12 -26.26
N PRO A 142 -45.22 6.10 -25.81
CA PRO A 142 -45.51 6.25 -24.39
C PRO A 142 -44.94 5.04 -23.61
N VAL A 143 -44.39 5.32 -22.42
CA VAL A 143 -44.06 4.27 -21.45
C VAL A 143 -45.34 3.77 -20.79
N ARG A 144 -45.34 2.53 -20.30
CA ARG A 144 -46.49 1.93 -19.60
C ARG A 144 -46.92 2.75 -18.38
N CYS A 145 -48.22 2.97 -18.24
CA CYS A 145 -48.84 3.59 -17.07
C CYS A 145 -49.41 2.51 -16.13
N PHE A 146 -49.10 2.60 -14.83
CA PHE A 146 -49.56 1.66 -13.79
C PHE A 146 -50.58 2.27 -12.81
N LEU A 147 -51.10 3.46 -13.14
CA LEU A 147 -52.18 4.10 -12.40
C LEU A 147 -53.47 3.27 -12.42
N SER A 148 -54.34 3.48 -11.44
CA SER A 148 -55.62 2.80 -11.33
C SER A 148 -56.53 3.15 -12.51
N PRO A 149 -57.44 2.26 -12.95
CA PRO A 149 -58.44 2.59 -13.96
C PRO A 149 -59.32 3.80 -13.64
N ASP A 150 -59.43 4.17 -12.37
CA ASP A 150 -60.18 5.34 -11.88
C ASP A 150 -59.40 6.66 -11.96
N ASP A 151 -58.10 6.61 -12.21
CA ASP A 151 -57.26 7.79 -12.35
C ASP A 151 -57.52 8.55 -13.67
N ASN A 152 -57.11 9.82 -13.69
CA ASN A 152 -57.27 10.70 -14.84
C ASN A 152 -56.41 10.28 -16.05
N ILE A 153 -55.35 9.49 -15.86
CA ILE A 153 -54.50 9.00 -16.94
C ILE A 153 -54.69 7.48 -17.00
N LYS A 154 -55.16 6.99 -18.15
CA LYS A 154 -55.58 5.59 -18.30
C LYS A 154 -54.73 4.89 -19.35
N GLU A 155 -54.16 3.76 -18.97
CA GLU A 155 -53.34 2.94 -19.86
C GLU A 155 -54.12 2.47 -21.10
N SER A 156 -55.40 2.13 -20.94
CA SER A 156 -56.27 1.75 -22.05
C SER A 156 -56.45 2.86 -23.09
N VAL A 157 -56.37 4.13 -22.70
CA VAL A 157 -56.44 5.27 -23.61
C VAL A 157 -55.07 5.53 -24.25
N ILE A 158 -54.00 5.43 -23.48
CA ILE A 158 -52.63 5.59 -23.98
C ILE A 158 -52.31 4.53 -25.03
N GLN A 159 -52.44 3.24 -24.69
CA GLN A 159 -52.11 2.13 -25.59
C GLN A 159 -53.19 1.85 -26.62
N GLY A 160 -54.46 1.95 -26.24
CA GLY A 160 -55.57 1.62 -27.13
C GLY A 160 -55.88 2.72 -28.15
N MET A 161 -55.50 3.97 -27.91
CA MET A 161 -55.85 5.08 -28.79
C MET A 161 -54.68 5.98 -29.20
N LEU A 162 -53.82 6.42 -28.29
CA LEU A 162 -52.81 7.43 -28.62
C LEU A 162 -51.55 6.82 -29.26
N ALA A 163 -51.03 5.72 -28.71
CA ALA A 163 -49.85 5.04 -29.26
C ALA A 163 -50.04 4.59 -30.73
N PRO A 164 -51.20 4.01 -31.14
CA PRO A 164 -51.46 3.67 -32.54
C PRO A 164 -51.43 4.89 -33.46
N VAL A 165 -51.97 6.03 -33.02
CA VAL A 165 -51.94 7.26 -33.81
C VAL A 165 -50.52 7.81 -33.96
N ILE A 166 -49.69 7.74 -32.92
CA ILE A 166 -48.27 8.15 -33.02
C ILE A 166 -47.51 7.23 -33.99
N LYS A 167 -47.75 5.91 -33.95
CA LYS A 167 -47.18 4.95 -34.91
C LYS A 167 -47.65 5.22 -36.35
N GLU A 168 -48.92 5.55 -36.53
CA GLU A 168 -49.50 5.92 -37.83
C GLU A 168 -48.83 7.19 -38.38
N ILE A 169 -48.66 8.23 -37.55
CA ILE A 169 -47.96 9.46 -37.92
C ILE A 169 -46.51 9.16 -38.35
N ALA A 170 -45.77 8.37 -37.58
CA ALA A 170 -44.40 8.00 -37.93
C ALA A 170 -44.35 7.33 -39.31
N LYS A 171 -45.28 6.42 -39.59
CA LYS A 171 -45.37 5.72 -40.88
C LYS A 171 -45.71 6.67 -42.04
N GLU A 172 -46.70 7.55 -41.87
CA GLU A 172 -47.14 8.48 -42.91
C GLU A 172 -46.08 9.52 -43.26
N GLU A 173 -45.43 10.08 -42.24
CA GLU A 173 -44.37 11.09 -42.40
C GLU A 173 -42.99 10.48 -42.65
N LYS A 174 -42.90 9.15 -42.76
CA LYS A 174 -41.65 8.38 -42.94
C LYS A 174 -40.58 8.70 -41.88
N LEU A 175 -41.03 8.90 -40.65
CA LEU A 175 -40.19 9.14 -39.48
C LEU A 175 -39.91 7.84 -38.73
N GLU A 176 -38.88 7.90 -37.89
CA GLU A 176 -38.51 6.81 -37.00
C GLU A 176 -39.42 6.77 -35.77
N TYR A 177 -39.70 5.55 -35.28
CA TYR A 177 -40.47 5.31 -34.07
C TYR A 177 -39.70 4.34 -33.16
N VAL A 178 -39.51 4.74 -31.90
CA VAL A 178 -38.88 3.91 -30.86
C VAL A 178 -39.95 3.46 -29.88
N GLU A 179 -40.07 2.14 -29.71
CA GLU A 179 -41.00 1.55 -28.73
C GLU A 179 -40.43 1.68 -27.31
N MET A 180 -41.23 2.24 -26.41
CA MET A 180 -40.80 2.54 -25.03
C MET A 180 -41.68 1.87 -23.98
N HIS A 181 -42.80 1.25 -24.39
CA HIS A 181 -43.83 0.75 -23.49
C HIS A 181 -43.29 -0.26 -22.46
N ASP A 182 -42.54 -1.26 -22.93
CA ASP A 182 -42.14 -2.40 -22.11
C ASP A 182 -40.88 -2.17 -21.27
N LEU A 183 -40.26 -0.98 -21.37
CA LEU A 183 -39.03 -0.66 -20.63
C LEU A 183 -39.22 -0.68 -19.10
N MET A 184 -40.45 -0.44 -18.64
CA MET A 184 -40.81 -0.39 -17.21
C MET A 184 -41.29 -1.74 -16.67
N GLY A 185 -41.19 -2.81 -17.46
CA GLY A 185 -41.66 -4.14 -17.10
C GLY A 185 -43.15 -4.35 -17.35
N GLU A 186 -43.59 -5.61 -17.27
CA GLU A 186 -45.00 -5.99 -17.43
C GLU A 186 -45.83 -5.74 -16.16
N THR A 187 -45.18 -5.82 -14.99
CA THR A 187 -45.79 -5.60 -13.67
C THR A 187 -45.23 -4.35 -13.00
N TYR A 188 -45.99 -3.80 -12.05
CA TYR A 188 -45.60 -2.59 -11.33
C TYR A 188 -44.36 -2.82 -10.46
N ASP A 189 -43.33 -2.00 -10.68
CA ASP A 189 -42.11 -1.92 -9.86
C ASP A 189 -41.91 -0.48 -9.35
N ALA A 190 -42.05 -0.31 -8.04
CA ALA A 190 -41.90 0.99 -7.38
C ALA A 190 -40.48 1.57 -7.50
N SER A 191 -39.46 0.73 -7.73
CA SER A 191 -38.08 1.19 -7.95
C SER A 191 -37.90 1.85 -9.32
N LEU A 192 -38.74 1.48 -10.30
CA LEU A 192 -38.72 2.04 -11.66
C LEU A 192 -39.74 3.16 -11.84
N MET A 193 -40.90 3.08 -11.19
CA MET A 193 -42.05 3.98 -11.38
C MET A 193 -42.70 4.32 -10.01
N PRO A 194 -42.07 5.13 -9.15
CA PRO A 194 -42.46 5.29 -7.74
C PRO A 194 -43.90 5.79 -7.53
N ASP A 195 -44.43 6.59 -8.44
CA ASP A 195 -45.81 7.10 -8.40
C ASP A 195 -46.72 6.43 -9.44
N ARG A 196 -46.29 5.29 -10.00
CA ARG A 196 -46.98 4.51 -11.05
C ARG A 196 -47.10 5.22 -12.41
N LEU A 197 -46.53 6.41 -12.61
CA LEU A 197 -46.61 7.18 -13.86
C LEU A 197 -45.26 7.73 -14.35
N HIS A 198 -44.46 8.29 -13.46
CA HIS A 198 -43.18 8.90 -13.76
C HIS A 198 -42.03 7.92 -13.45
N PRO A 199 -41.06 7.77 -14.36
CA PRO A 199 -39.87 7.00 -14.08
C PRO A 199 -39.08 7.58 -12.90
N SER A 200 -38.54 6.71 -12.06
CA SER A 200 -37.44 7.06 -11.16
C SER A 200 -36.17 7.37 -11.97
N SER A 201 -35.09 7.77 -11.29
CA SER A 201 -33.77 7.87 -11.91
C SER A 201 -33.30 6.52 -12.51
N ILE A 202 -33.68 5.38 -11.92
CA ILE A 202 -33.39 4.05 -12.46
C ILE A 202 -34.19 3.79 -13.75
N GLY A 203 -35.49 4.09 -13.74
CA GLY A 203 -36.35 3.97 -14.93
C GLY A 203 -35.91 4.90 -16.06
N ALA A 204 -35.54 6.14 -15.73
CA ALA A 204 -34.95 7.10 -16.65
C ALA A 204 -33.63 6.60 -17.27
N GLY A 205 -32.80 5.90 -16.49
CA GLY A 205 -31.59 5.25 -16.99
C GLY A 205 -31.85 4.15 -18.01
N ARG A 206 -32.91 3.35 -17.82
CA ARG A 206 -33.34 2.36 -18.83
C ARG A 206 -33.74 3.03 -20.14
N MET A 207 -34.48 4.14 -20.06
CA MET A 207 -34.84 4.93 -21.24
C MET A 207 -33.59 5.48 -21.94
N ALA A 208 -32.68 6.12 -21.20
CA ALA A 208 -31.45 6.68 -21.74
C ALA A 208 -30.59 5.62 -22.44
N MET A 209 -30.38 4.47 -21.81
CA MET A 209 -29.62 3.37 -22.38
C MET A 209 -30.29 2.82 -23.65
N HIS A 210 -31.62 2.66 -23.67
CA HIS A 210 -32.35 2.21 -24.85
C HIS A 210 -32.17 3.19 -26.03
N LEU A 211 -32.26 4.49 -25.77
CA LEU A 211 -32.06 5.53 -26.78
C LEU A 211 -30.60 5.62 -27.26
N CYS A 212 -29.62 5.44 -26.36
CA CYS A 212 -28.22 5.39 -26.73
C CYS A 212 -27.93 4.26 -27.74
N HIS A 213 -28.40 3.04 -27.46
CA HIS A 213 -28.24 1.91 -28.38
C HIS A 213 -28.96 2.12 -29.72
N TYR A 214 -30.08 2.84 -29.70
CA TYR A 214 -30.80 3.18 -30.92
C TYR A 214 -30.01 4.15 -31.82
N LEU A 215 -29.33 5.13 -31.22
CA LEU A 215 -28.52 6.11 -31.94
C LEU A 215 -27.16 5.56 -32.38
N GLU A 216 -26.52 4.75 -31.53
CA GLU A 216 -25.23 4.12 -31.80
C GLU A 216 -25.33 2.60 -31.69
N PRO A 217 -25.91 1.93 -32.72
CA PRO A 217 -25.96 0.47 -32.77
C PRO A 217 -24.54 -0.09 -32.94
N THR A 218 -23.98 -0.70 -31.91
CA THR A 218 -22.67 -1.36 -31.95
C THR A 218 -22.76 -2.73 -32.64
N THR A 219 -21.73 -3.09 -33.43
CA THR A 219 -21.64 -4.37 -34.16
C THR A 219 -21.23 -5.56 -33.28
N GLU A 220 -20.70 -5.30 -32.08
CA GLU A 220 -20.47 -6.28 -31.01
C GLU A 220 -21.33 -5.90 -29.81
N LYS A 221 -21.88 -6.87 -29.08
CA LYS A 221 -22.59 -6.62 -27.80
C LYS A 221 -21.59 -6.05 -26.80
N ALA A 222 -21.49 -4.72 -26.77
CA ALA A 222 -20.80 -3.93 -25.78
C ALA A 222 -21.07 -4.48 -24.36
N ASN A 223 -20.02 -4.87 -23.62
CA ASN A 223 -20.15 -5.37 -22.26
C ASN A 223 -20.54 -4.21 -21.30
N PRO A 224 -21.79 -4.13 -20.80
CA PRO A 224 -22.27 -3.00 -20.00
C PRO A 224 -21.46 -2.76 -18.71
N CYS A 225 -20.78 -3.80 -18.19
CA CYS A 225 -20.01 -3.71 -16.95
C CYS A 225 -18.69 -2.92 -17.10
N THR A 226 -18.24 -2.62 -18.32
CA THR A 226 -17.00 -1.86 -18.59
C THR A 226 -17.25 -0.40 -19.02
N PHE A 227 -18.49 0.01 -19.24
CA PHE A 227 -18.82 1.37 -19.66
C PHE A 227 -18.91 2.29 -18.47
N ALA A 228 -17.99 3.24 -18.32
CA ALA A 228 -18.01 4.22 -17.24
C ALA A 228 -19.26 5.11 -17.32
N ILE A 229 -20.24 4.87 -16.44
CA ILE A 229 -21.49 5.66 -16.37
C ILE A 229 -21.81 6.05 -14.92
N PRO A 230 -22.37 7.24 -14.66
CA PRO A 230 -22.70 7.66 -13.31
C PRO A 230 -23.76 6.74 -12.69
N GLY A 231 -23.74 6.63 -11.36
CA GLY A 231 -24.82 5.97 -10.64
C GLY A 231 -26.13 6.75 -10.81
N ASN A 232 -27.23 6.03 -10.96
CA ASN A 232 -28.54 6.61 -11.27
C ASN A 232 -29.50 6.48 -10.10
N GLU A 233 -29.02 6.60 -8.86
CA GLU A 233 -29.76 6.20 -7.67
C GLU A 233 -30.05 7.32 -6.67
N TYR A 234 -31.33 7.43 -6.33
CA TYR A 234 -31.80 7.89 -5.03
C TYR A 234 -32.50 6.71 -4.35
N ARG A 235 -32.02 6.28 -3.18
CA ARG A 235 -32.62 5.18 -2.41
C ARG A 235 -32.82 5.63 -0.97
N SER A 236 -34.07 5.62 -0.47
CA SER A 236 -34.37 5.87 0.94
C SER A 236 -33.66 4.89 1.89
N ALA A 237 -33.31 3.69 1.40
CA ALA A 237 -32.60 2.64 2.15
C ALA A 237 -31.07 2.62 1.93
N ALA A 238 -30.48 3.58 1.20
CA ALA A 238 -29.03 3.60 0.97
C ALA A 238 -28.20 4.05 2.18
N GLY A 239 -28.83 4.41 3.30
CA GLY A 239 -28.15 4.90 4.49
C GLY A 239 -27.51 6.27 4.26
N TRP A 240 -28.14 7.11 3.43
CA TRP A 240 -27.73 8.48 3.19
C TRP A 240 -28.59 9.47 3.98
N LYS A 241 -28.07 10.66 4.27
CA LYS A 241 -28.84 11.75 4.85
C LYS A 241 -29.98 12.15 3.91
N GLU A 242 -31.13 12.53 4.47
CA GLU A 242 -32.28 12.99 3.68
C GLU A 242 -31.87 14.12 2.71
N GLY A 243 -32.29 14.01 1.45
CA GLY A 243 -31.95 14.94 0.38
C GLY A 243 -30.61 14.69 -0.32
N ALA A 244 -29.77 13.77 0.16
CA ALA A 244 -28.56 13.35 -0.54
C ALA A 244 -28.88 12.31 -1.63
N ASP A 245 -28.23 12.43 -2.78
CA ASP A 245 -28.24 11.44 -3.85
C ASP A 245 -26.83 10.88 -4.11
N TRP A 246 -26.74 9.96 -5.06
CA TRP A 246 -25.47 9.36 -5.47
C TRP A 246 -24.39 10.40 -5.81
N HIS A 247 -24.74 11.47 -6.52
CA HIS A 247 -23.80 12.52 -6.91
C HIS A 247 -23.28 13.31 -5.72
N ALA A 248 -24.13 13.63 -4.74
CA ALA A 248 -23.72 14.31 -3.52
C ALA A 248 -22.72 13.46 -2.72
N VAL A 249 -22.99 12.15 -2.58
CA VAL A 249 -22.08 11.22 -1.89
C VAL A 249 -20.76 11.05 -2.66
N SER A 250 -20.81 10.99 -3.99
CA SER A 250 -19.60 10.92 -4.82
C SER A 250 -18.74 12.18 -4.69
N GLU A 251 -19.35 13.36 -4.65
CA GLU A 251 -18.66 14.64 -4.49
C GLU A 251 -18.03 14.77 -3.10
N GLU A 252 -18.73 14.34 -2.05
CA GLU A 252 -18.18 14.29 -0.69
C GLU A 252 -16.90 13.45 -0.63
N ILE A 253 -16.89 12.27 -1.27
CA ILE A 253 -15.70 11.42 -1.36
C ILE A 253 -14.55 12.19 -2.02
N THR A 254 -14.79 12.82 -3.18
CA THR A 254 -13.76 13.61 -3.89
C THR A 254 -13.19 14.72 -3.00
N GLN A 255 -14.02 15.42 -2.24
CA GLN A 255 -13.57 16.47 -1.33
C GLN A 255 -12.72 15.91 -0.19
N ILE A 256 -13.11 14.79 0.41
CA ILE A 256 -12.33 14.14 1.49
C ILE A 256 -10.96 13.68 0.97
N LEU A 257 -10.92 12.99 -0.17
CA LEU A 257 -9.68 12.46 -0.74
C LEU A 257 -8.72 13.58 -1.17
N SER A 258 -9.24 14.74 -1.58
CA SER A 258 -8.39 15.90 -1.95
C SER A 258 -7.64 16.54 -0.77
N ARG A 259 -8.02 16.22 0.49
CA ARG A 259 -7.52 16.90 1.70
C ARG A 259 -6.69 15.99 2.61
N LYS A 260 -6.53 14.71 2.29
CA LYS A 260 -5.90 13.72 3.15
C LYS A 260 -4.89 12.89 2.39
N LYS A 261 -3.74 12.61 3.02
CA LYS A 261 -2.94 11.44 2.65
C LYS A 261 -3.51 10.23 3.38
N LEU A 262 -3.60 9.10 2.69
CA LEU A 262 -4.16 7.87 3.26
C LEU A 262 -3.14 6.73 3.22
N ASP A 263 -3.27 5.84 4.17
CA ASP A 263 -2.65 4.53 4.20
C ASP A 263 -3.55 3.51 3.48
N ILE A 264 -4.87 3.55 3.70
CA ILE A 264 -5.83 2.60 3.13
C ILE A 264 -7.03 3.33 2.50
N LEU A 265 -7.35 3.00 1.25
CA LEU A 265 -8.57 3.45 0.57
C LEU A 265 -9.46 2.25 0.20
N PHE A 266 -10.66 2.19 0.75
CA PHE A 266 -11.65 1.17 0.39
C PHE A 266 -12.51 1.62 -0.79
N LEU A 267 -12.51 0.87 -1.88
CA LEU A 267 -13.26 1.13 -3.12
C LEU A 267 -14.32 0.06 -3.33
N GLY A 268 -15.55 0.47 -3.65
CA GLY A 268 -16.60 -0.51 -3.93
C GLY A 268 -18.02 0.02 -3.85
N ASN A 269 -18.89 -0.83 -3.32
CA ASN A 269 -20.34 -0.63 -3.24
C ASN A 269 -20.85 -0.43 -1.79
N SER A 270 -22.12 -0.80 -1.53
CA SER A 270 -22.78 -0.73 -0.22
C SER A 270 -22.04 -1.48 0.90
N ILE A 271 -21.39 -2.59 0.58
CA ILE A 271 -20.59 -3.38 1.53
C ILE A 271 -19.38 -2.55 1.98
N THR A 272 -18.62 -1.97 1.06
CA THR A 272 -17.53 -1.06 1.45
C THR A 272 -18.05 0.25 2.04
N GLN A 273 -19.24 0.71 1.64
CA GLN A 273 -19.87 1.90 2.22
C GLN A 273 -20.08 1.73 3.73
N GLY A 274 -20.39 0.50 4.18
CA GLY A 274 -20.64 0.20 5.58
C GLY A 274 -19.43 0.41 6.52
N PHE A 275 -18.20 0.51 6.00
CA PHE A 275 -17.05 1.00 6.78
C PHE A 275 -17.23 2.46 7.20
N GLY A 276 -17.95 3.24 6.39
CA GLY A 276 -18.31 4.62 6.68
C GLY A 276 -17.17 5.60 6.42
N GLY A 277 -16.09 5.51 7.20
CA GLY A 277 -15.03 6.50 7.24
C GLY A 277 -15.51 7.86 7.78
N SER A 278 -14.89 8.94 7.33
CA SER A 278 -15.16 10.32 7.80
C SER A 278 -16.36 11.01 7.13
N ARG A 279 -17.10 10.29 6.28
CA ARG A 279 -18.25 10.79 5.50
C ARG A 279 -19.44 11.24 6.35
N GLU A 280 -19.97 12.44 6.14
CA GLU A 280 -21.11 13.01 6.86
C GLU A 280 -22.45 12.65 6.22
N LEU A 281 -22.48 12.45 4.89
CA LEU A 281 -23.70 12.10 4.17
C LEU A 281 -24.12 10.63 4.35
N VAL A 282 -23.25 9.78 4.88
CA VAL A 282 -23.53 8.36 5.17
C VAL A 282 -23.89 8.18 6.65
N THR A 283 -25.12 7.80 6.95
CA THR A 283 -25.65 7.65 8.31
C THR A 283 -25.49 6.25 8.89
N TYR A 284 -25.32 5.23 8.05
CA TYR A 284 -25.16 3.83 8.47
C TYR A 284 -23.74 3.31 8.24
N LYS A 285 -23.00 3.03 9.32
CA LYS A 285 -21.57 2.69 9.31
C LYS A 285 -21.20 1.50 10.22
N PRO A 286 -21.81 0.31 10.05
CA PRO A 286 -21.62 -0.84 10.94
C PRO A 286 -20.16 -1.34 11.05
N GLY A 287 -19.33 -1.06 10.04
CA GLY A 287 -17.94 -1.49 10.00
C GLY A 287 -16.93 -0.52 10.59
N LYS A 288 -17.32 0.71 10.98
CA LYS A 288 -16.35 1.74 11.41
C LYS A 288 -15.49 1.29 12.60
N ALA A 289 -16.12 0.74 13.63
CA ALA A 289 -15.42 0.28 14.84
C ALA A 289 -14.42 -0.85 14.54
N ALA A 290 -14.71 -1.70 13.55
CA ALA A 290 -13.80 -2.77 13.15
C ALA A 290 -12.52 -2.22 12.52
N VAL A 291 -12.64 -1.24 11.61
CA VAL A 291 -11.47 -0.63 10.96
C VAL A 291 -10.66 0.20 11.96
N ASP A 292 -11.33 1.01 12.78
CA ASP A 292 -10.67 1.80 13.85
C ASP A 292 -9.88 0.90 14.82
N SER A 293 -10.38 -0.31 15.09
CA SER A 293 -9.69 -1.28 15.97
C SER A 293 -8.54 -2.00 15.27
N CYS A 294 -8.75 -2.50 14.05
CA CYS A 294 -7.74 -3.30 13.35
C CYS A 294 -6.58 -2.46 12.81
N PHE A 295 -6.84 -1.20 12.44
CA PHE A 295 -5.93 -0.30 11.75
C PHE A 295 -5.74 1.03 12.52
N LYS A 296 -5.71 0.97 13.86
CA LYS A 296 -5.64 2.15 14.75
C LYS A 296 -4.49 3.13 14.45
N ASP A 297 -3.38 2.63 13.91
CA ASP A 297 -2.16 3.40 13.63
C ASP A 297 -2.07 3.89 12.17
N LEU A 298 -3.11 3.61 11.37
CA LEU A 298 -3.19 3.91 9.94
C LEU A 298 -4.31 4.90 9.63
N THR A 299 -4.07 5.74 8.64
CA THR A 299 -5.03 6.69 8.07
C THR A 299 -5.86 6.01 6.97
N TRP A 300 -7.18 5.94 7.13
CA TRP A 300 -8.01 5.22 6.17
C TRP A 300 -9.28 5.99 5.80
N GLU A 301 -9.83 5.68 4.64
CA GLU A 301 -11.14 6.19 4.22
C GLU A 301 -11.91 5.17 3.37
N SER A 302 -13.25 5.24 3.42
CA SER A 302 -14.12 4.44 2.56
C SER A 302 -14.77 5.29 1.48
N ALA A 303 -14.55 4.88 0.24
CA ALA A 303 -15.13 5.45 -0.97
C ALA A 303 -16.12 4.47 -1.65
N GLY A 304 -16.78 3.62 -0.86
CA GLY A 304 -17.85 2.76 -1.32
C GLY A 304 -19.19 3.48 -1.41
N ILE A 305 -19.95 3.33 -2.49
CA ILE A 305 -21.30 3.92 -2.62
C ILE A 305 -22.35 2.82 -2.77
N SER A 306 -23.44 2.89 -2.00
CA SER A 306 -24.52 1.93 -2.08
C SER A 306 -25.11 1.84 -3.49
N GLY A 307 -25.34 0.62 -3.96
CA GLY A 307 -25.87 0.35 -5.30
C GLY A 307 -24.84 0.28 -6.43
N ASP A 308 -23.60 0.76 -6.21
CA ASP A 308 -22.59 0.80 -7.26
C ASP A 308 -22.32 -0.56 -7.89
N ARG A 309 -22.33 -0.55 -9.22
CA ARG A 309 -21.81 -1.58 -10.10
C ARG A 309 -20.41 -1.19 -10.60
N THR A 310 -19.74 -2.09 -11.33
CA THR A 310 -18.40 -1.85 -11.87
C THR A 310 -18.34 -0.57 -12.73
N GLU A 311 -19.35 -0.35 -13.57
CA GLU A 311 -19.50 0.85 -14.41
C GLU A 311 -19.57 2.17 -13.62
N ASN A 312 -20.15 2.14 -12.42
CA ASN A 312 -20.33 3.34 -11.60
C ASN A 312 -19.05 3.73 -10.89
N LEU A 313 -18.35 2.74 -10.34
CA LEU A 313 -17.03 2.96 -9.76
C LEU A 313 -16.02 3.42 -10.83
N LEU A 314 -16.07 2.85 -12.04
CA LEU A 314 -15.28 3.33 -13.18
C LEU A 314 -15.49 4.81 -13.47
N TRP A 315 -16.75 5.24 -13.55
CA TRP A 315 -17.07 6.65 -13.75
C TRP A 315 -16.52 7.54 -12.64
N ARG A 316 -16.64 7.10 -11.38
CA ARG A 316 -16.11 7.86 -10.23
C ARG A 316 -14.59 7.95 -10.24
N LEU A 317 -13.90 6.89 -10.64
CA LEU A 317 -12.46 6.96 -10.84
C LEU A 317 -12.16 8.02 -11.89
N HIS A 318 -12.75 7.94 -13.09
CA HIS A 318 -12.51 8.88 -14.20
C HIS A 318 -12.72 10.36 -13.82
N HIS A 319 -13.73 10.66 -13.02
CA HIS A 319 -14.16 12.04 -12.77
C HIS A 319 -13.82 12.57 -11.36
N GLY A 320 -13.57 11.68 -10.40
CA GLY A 320 -13.52 12.02 -8.98
C GLY A 320 -12.12 12.25 -8.39
N LYS A 321 -11.05 12.10 -9.20
CA LYS A 321 -9.63 12.33 -8.79
C LYS A 321 -9.20 11.52 -7.57
N TYR A 322 -9.49 10.22 -7.56
CA TYR A 322 -9.31 9.37 -6.37
C TYR A 322 -7.83 9.21 -5.98
N GLY A 323 -6.89 9.36 -6.93
CA GLY A 323 -5.45 9.34 -6.64
C GLY A 323 -4.92 10.56 -5.87
N ALA A 324 -5.72 11.59 -5.62
CA ALA A 324 -5.29 12.78 -4.87
C ALA A 324 -4.79 12.44 -3.44
N SER A 325 -5.36 11.40 -2.81
CA SER A 325 -4.99 11.00 -1.46
C SER A 325 -3.74 10.14 -1.36
N LYS A 326 -3.14 9.74 -2.50
CA LYS A 326 -1.93 8.89 -2.58
C LYS A 326 -1.94 7.70 -1.60
N PRO A 327 -2.97 6.83 -1.63
CA PRO A 327 -3.09 5.75 -0.67
C PRO A 327 -1.92 4.76 -0.79
N ALA A 328 -1.41 4.23 0.33
CA ALA A 328 -0.47 3.11 0.27
C ALA A 328 -1.14 1.84 -0.26
N TYR A 329 -2.39 1.58 0.16
CA TYR A 329 -3.21 0.45 -0.27
C TYR A 329 -4.58 0.90 -0.81
N ALA A 330 -5.03 0.28 -1.91
CA ALA A 330 -6.41 0.37 -2.39
C ALA A 330 -7.08 -1.01 -2.31
N VAL A 331 -8.12 -1.13 -1.49
CA VAL A 331 -8.90 -2.36 -1.30
C VAL A 331 -10.16 -2.29 -2.15
N ILE A 332 -10.23 -3.06 -3.23
CA ILE A 332 -11.35 -3.04 -4.19
C ILE A 332 -12.31 -4.19 -3.88
N THR A 333 -13.59 -3.91 -3.70
CA THR A 333 -14.66 -4.92 -3.57
C THR A 333 -15.90 -4.47 -4.35
N ILE A 334 -16.07 -4.97 -5.58
CA ILE A 334 -17.12 -4.53 -6.51
C ILE A 334 -17.68 -5.72 -7.32
N GLY A 335 -18.87 -5.57 -7.90
CA GLY A 335 -19.48 -6.56 -8.80
C GLY A 335 -20.75 -7.25 -8.26
N ILE A 336 -21.02 -7.23 -6.96
CA ILE A 336 -22.20 -7.89 -6.38
C ILE A 336 -23.52 -7.29 -6.89
N ASN A 337 -23.57 -5.97 -7.11
CA ASN A 337 -24.74 -5.32 -7.68
C ASN A 337 -24.91 -5.65 -9.18
N ASN A 338 -23.83 -6.00 -9.89
CA ASN A 338 -23.93 -6.51 -11.25
C ASN A 338 -24.54 -7.93 -11.28
N VAL A 339 -24.25 -8.76 -10.26
CA VAL A 339 -24.91 -10.05 -10.06
C VAL A 339 -26.41 -9.85 -9.84
N ASN A 340 -26.80 -8.93 -8.95
CA ASN A 340 -28.20 -8.58 -8.72
C ASN A 340 -28.90 -8.03 -9.97
N ALA A 341 -28.16 -7.33 -10.84
CA ALA A 341 -28.67 -6.85 -12.12
C ALA A 341 -28.75 -7.94 -13.22
N GLY A 342 -28.32 -9.18 -12.93
CA GLY A 342 -28.44 -10.31 -13.84
C GLY A 342 -27.36 -10.42 -14.91
N HIS A 343 -26.25 -9.68 -14.80
CA HIS A 343 -25.16 -9.73 -15.77
C HIS A 343 -24.44 -11.10 -15.81
N ARG A 344 -23.77 -11.41 -16.93
CA ARG A 344 -22.98 -12.66 -17.06
C ARG A 344 -21.73 -12.60 -16.19
N ALA A 345 -21.26 -13.74 -15.70
CA ALA A 345 -20.07 -13.78 -14.85
C ALA A 345 -18.83 -13.23 -15.58
N THR A 346 -18.69 -13.55 -16.86
CA THR A 346 -17.62 -13.03 -17.73
C THR A 346 -17.66 -11.51 -17.86
N ASP A 347 -18.86 -10.95 -18.04
CA ASP A 347 -19.06 -9.51 -18.20
C ASP A 347 -18.66 -8.75 -16.93
N ILE A 348 -19.06 -9.30 -15.78
CA ILE A 348 -18.73 -8.76 -14.45
C ILE A 348 -17.22 -8.81 -14.22
N VAL A 349 -16.57 -9.91 -14.57
CA VAL A 349 -15.11 -10.06 -14.43
C VAL A 349 -14.37 -9.01 -15.27
N GLU A 350 -14.76 -8.81 -16.52
CA GLU A 350 -14.18 -7.77 -17.37
C GLU A 350 -14.40 -6.37 -16.77
N GLY A 351 -15.58 -6.10 -16.19
CA GLY A 351 -15.85 -4.86 -15.46
C GLY A 351 -14.95 -4.67 -14.23
N ILE A 352 -14.71 -5.74 -13.46
CA ILE A 352 -13.77 -5.73 -12.32
C ILE A 352 -12.35 -5.46 -12.81
N CYS A 353 -11.91 -6.10 -13.89
CA CYS A 353 -10.60 -5.84 -14.48
C CYS A 353 -10.43 -4.38 -14.89
N ALA A 354 -11.43 -3.80 -15.56
CA ALA A 354 -11.40 -2.39 -15.94
C ALA A 354 -11.27 -1.46 -14.71
N VAL A 355 -11.98 -1.76 -13.60
CA VAL A 355 -11.83 -0.99 -12.34
C VAL A 355 -10.40 -1.07 -11.80
N VAL A 356 -9.80 -2.26 -11.81
CA VAL A 356 -8.42 -2.47 -11.33
C VAL A 356 -7.42 -1.71 -12.20
N GLU A 357 -7.54 -1.82 -13.53
CA GLU A 357 -6.69 -1.13 -14.50
C GLU A 357 -6.78 0.39 -14.33
N GLU A 358 -7.98 0.93 -14.19
CA GLU A 358 -8.19 2.36 -13.99
C GLU A 358 -7.66 2.83 -12.63
N THR A 359 -7.84 2.03 -11.56
CA THR A 359 -7.25 2.29 -10.25
C THR A 359 -5.73 2.39 -10.35
N ARG A 360 -5.08 1.43 -11.02
CA ARG A 360 -3.63 1.43 -11.25
C ARG A 360 -3.16 2.64 -12.05
N ARG A 361 -3.91 3.02 -13.10
CA ARG A 361 -3.60 4.17 -13.94
C ARG A 361 -3.59 5.47 -13.15
N GLN A 362 -4.51 5.65 -12.21
CA GLN A 362 -4.59 6.86 -11.39
C GLN A 362 -3.67 6.84 -10.18
N MET A 363 -3.27 5.65 -9.73
CA MET A 363 -2.51 5.44 -8.50
C MET A 363 -1.39 4.40 -8.74
N PRO A 364 -0.33 4.76 -9.50
CA PRO A 364 0.69 3.81 -9.92
C PRO A 364 1.51 3.23 -8.74
N GLU A 365 1.74 4.05 -7.70
CA GLU A 365 2.52 3.69 -6.51
C GLU A 365 1.68 2.93 -5.45
N THR A 366 0.38 2.76 -5.66
CA THR A 366 -0.52 2.16 -4.66
C THR A 366 -0.58 0.65 -4.82
N GLN A 367 -0.40 -0.09 -3.73
CA GLN A 367 -0.62 -1.54 -3.70
C GLN A 367 -2.13 -1.85 -3.78
N ILE A 368 -2.55 -2.53 -4.84
CA ILE A 368 -3.97 -2.89 -5.02
C ILE A 368 -4.23 -4.27 -4.40
N LEU A 369 -5.23 -4.33 -3.54
CA LEU A 369 -5.82 -5.55 -3.02
C LEU A 369 -7.22 -5.72 -3.62
N LEU A 370 -7.32 -6.60 -4.62
CA LEU A 370 -8.61 -6.97 -5.19
C LEU A 370 -9.26 -8.04 -4.31
N MET A 371 -10.20 -7.58 -3.48
CA MET A 371 -11.06 -8.48 -2.73
C MET A 371 -12.21 -8.95 -3.63
N GLY A 372 -12.23 -10.25 -3.91
CA GLY A 372 -13.34 -10.87 -4.61
C GLY A 372 -14.68 -10.67 -3.89
N LEU A 373 -15.78 -11.00 -4.58
CA LEU A 373 -17.13 -10.83 -4.05
C LEU A 373 -17.27 -11.60 -2.72
N LEU A 374 -17.94 -10.99 -1.74
CA LEU A 374 -18.27 -11.71 -0.53
C LEU A 374 -19.33 -12.77 -0.84
N PRO A 375 -19.30 -13.91 -0.12
CA PRO A 375 -20.31 -14.93 -0.28
C PRO A 375 -21.70 -14.37 0.09
N ALA A 376 -22.60 -14.29 -0.89
CA ALA A 376 -23.94 -13.73 -0.70
C ALA A 376 -25.02 -14.76 -1.02
N GLY A 377 -26.14 -14.68 -0.29
CA GLY A 377 -27.25 -15.63 -0.39
C GLY A 377 -27.13 -16.72 0.67
N LEU A 378 -28.24 -16.98 1.37
CA LEU A 378 -28.28 -17.86 2.53
C LEU A 378 -27.75 -19.28 2.22
N GLU A 379 -28.26 -19.86 1.14
CA GLU A 379 -27.93 -21.23 0.73
C GLU A 379 -26.76 -21.24 -0.25
N LYS A 380 -25.87 -22.23 -0.11
CA LYS A 380 -24.73 -22.46 -1.01
C LYS A 380 -25.16 -22.63 -2.47
N THR A 381 -26.32 -23.23 -2.69
CA THR A 381 -26.91 -23.47 -4.02
C THR A 381 -27.76 -22.31 -4.53
N SER A 382 -27.81 -21.18 -3.82
CA SER A 382 -28.54 -20.02 -4.31
C SER A 382 -27.92 -19.48 -5.61
N PRO A 383 -28.73 -18.98 -6.58
CA PRO A 383 -28.21 -18.47 -7.84
C PRO A 383 -27.15 -17.37 -7.67
N MET A 384 -27.33 -16.50 -6.66
CA MET A 384 -26.36 -15.45 -6.33
C MET A 384 -25.02 -16.05 -5.87
N ARG A 385 -25.06 -17.06 -4.99
CA ARG A 385 -23.86 -17.71 -4.48
C ARG A 385 -23.07 -18.44 -5.55
N MET A 386 -23.74 -19.26 -6.36
CA MET A 386 -23.11 -19.96 -7.49
C MET A 386 -22.50 -18.97 -8.50
N LYS A 387 -23.12 -17.79 -8.67
CA LYS A 387 -22.58 -16.75 -9.55
C LYS A 387 -21.31 -16.11 -8.97
N CYS A 388 -21.28 -15.82 -7.67
CA CYS A 388 -20.06 -15.37 -6.99
C CYS A 388 -18.93 -16.38 -7.16
N ASP A 389 -19.20 -17.67 -6.91
CA ASP A 389 -18.22 -18.74 -7.06
C ASP A 389 -17.69 -18.83 -8.50
N SER A 390 -18.56 -18.72 -9.50
CA SER A 390 -18.17 -18.68 -10.92
C SER A 390 -17.27 -17.48 -11.25
N ILE A 391 -17.55 -16.30 -10.69
CA ILE A 391 -16.70 -15.11 -10.84
C ILE A 391 -15.32 -15.37 -10.22
N HIS A 392 -15.26 -15.94 -9.00
CA HIS A 392 -14.01 -16.27 -8.35
C HIS A 392 -13.17 -17.26 -9.16
N SER A 393 -13.78 -18.31 -9.72
CA SER A 393 -13.06 -19.27 -10.57
C SER A 393 -12.43 -18.63 -11.80
N ILE A 394 -13.01 -17.54 -12.32
CA ILE A 394 -12.42 -16.79 -13.43
C ILE A 394 -11.30 -15.87 -12.91
N LEU A 395 -11.55 -15.09 -11.87
CA LEU A 395 -10.55 -14.15 -11.31
C LEU A 395 -9.28 -14.85 -10.80
N GLN A 396 -9.42 -16.03 -10.18
CA GLN A 396 -8.30 -16.83 -9.68
C GLN A 396 -7.33 -17.30 -10.78
N ARG A 397 -7.81 -17.44 -12.02
CA ARG A 397 -7.00 -17.89 -13.16
C ARG A 397 -6.34 -16.76 -13.93
N LYS A 398 -6.59 -15.50 -13.56
CA LYS A 398 -5.97 -14.35 -14.22
C LYS A 398 -4.61 -14.05 -13.61
N THR A 399 -3.68 -13.61 -14.43
CA THR A 399 -2.43 -13.00 -13.97
C THR A 399 -2.72 -11.56 -13.57
N TRP A 400 -2.40 -11.22 -12.32
CA TRP A 400 -2.70 -9.92 -11.73
C TRP A 400 -1.48 -8.99 -11.62
N GLY A 401 -0.30 -9.45 -12.06
CA GLY A 401 0.94 -8.69 -11.92
C GLY A 401 1.24 -8.41 -10.44
N ASP A 402 1.31 -7.13 -10.09
CA ASP A 402 1.53 -6.67 -8.72
C ASP A 402 0.24 -6.48 -7.90
N VAL A 403 -0.94 -6.78 -8.46
CA VAL A 403 -2.23 -6.75 -7.75
C VAL A 403 -2.40 -8.04 -6.94
N VAL A 404 -2.75 -7.91 -5.66
CA VAL A 404 -3.06 -9.06 -4.81
C VAL A 404 -4.56 -9.38 -4.92
N TYR A 405 -4.90 -10.51 -5.51
CA TYR A 405 -6.27 -11.00 -5.53
C TYR A 405 -6.53 -11.96 -4.36
N VAL A 406 -7.65 -11.76 -3.65
CA VAL A 406 -8.06 -12.61 -2.53
C VAL A 406 -9.51 -13.05 -2.71
N ASN A 407 -9.78 -14.34 -2.57
CA ASN A 407 -11.12 -14.89 -2.46
C ASN A 407 -11.50 -14.98 -0.97
N PRO A 408 -12.37 -14.08 -0.44
CA PRO A 408 -12.68 -14.05 0.98
C PRO A 408 -13.69 -15.12 1.42
N THR A 409 -14.13 -16.02 0.54
CA THR A 409 -15.25 -16.92 0.83
C THR A 409 -15.05 -17.74 2.10
N SER A 410 -13.85 -18.29 2.30
CA SER A 410 -13.51 -19.11 3.49
C SER A 410 -13.67 -18.34 4.80
N TRP A 411 -13.56 -17.01 4.79
CA TRP A 411 -13.65 -16.17 5.99
C TRP A 411 -15.07 -16.05 6.54
N PHE A 412 -16.07 -16.32 5.70
CA PHE A 412 -17.48 -16.06 6.02
C PHE A 412 -18.36 -17.31 5.98
N VAL A 413 -17.76 -18.49 5.81
CA VAL A 413 -18.46 -19.77 5.77
C VAL A 413 -17.98 -20.71 6.85
N GLN A 414 -18.86 -21.62 7.24
CA GLN A 414 -18.51 -22.78 8.06
C GLN A 414 -17.84 -23.86 7.19
N ALA A 415 -17.29 -24.90 7.82
CA ALA A 415 -16.66 -26.03 7.12
C ALA A 415 -17.60 -26.77 6.14
N ASP A 416 -18.92 -26.73 6.40
CA ASP A 416 -19.94 -27.29 5.50
C ASP A 416 -20.28 -26.36 4.30
N GLY A 417 -19.69 -25.16 4.25
CA GLY A 417 -19.90 -24.14 3.23
C GLY A 417 -21.11 -23.22 3.46
N SER A 418 -21.87 -23.40 4.55
CA SER A 418 -22.97 -22.50 4.92
C SER A 418 -22.44 -21.16 5.44
N LEU A 419 -23.21 -20.08 5.27
CA LEU A 419 -22.83 -18.77 5.81
C LEU A 419 -22.78 -18.81 7.34
N VAL A 420 -21.77 -18.15 7.91
CA VAL A 420 -21.78 -17.82 9.34
C VAL A 420 -22.83 -16.72 9.57
N LYS A 421 -24.05 -17.13 9.91
CA LYS A 421 -25.23 -16.22 9.97
C LYS A 421 -25.01 -14.98 10.83
N ALA A 422 -24.22 -15.07 11.89
CA ALA A 422 -23.90 -13.94 12.78
C ALA A 422 -23.15 -12.80 12.06
N TYR A 423 -22.48 -13.07 10.94
CA TYR A 423 -21.74 -12.07 10.17
C TYR A 423 -22.62 -11.30 9.20
N TYR A 424 -23.85 -11.73 8.95
CA TYR A 424 -24.75 -11.14 7.95
C TYR A 424 -26.02 -10.56 8.56
N GLY A 425 -26.51 -9.49 7.96
CA GLY A 425 -27.86 -8.99 8.20
C GLY A 425 -28.92 -9.94 7.63
N GLY A 426 -30.20 -9.60 7.84
CA GLY A 426 -31.32 -10.44 7.42
C GLY A 426 -31.45 -10.66 5.90
N ASP A 427 -30.71 -9.91 5.08
CA ASP A 427 -30.68 -10.05 3.62
C ASP A 427 -29.60 -11.02 3.11
N PHE A 428 -28.74 -11.51 4.00
CA PHE A 428 -27.60 -12.40 3.67
C PHE A 428 -26.69 -11.83 2.57
N LEU A 429 -26.56 -10.49 2.56
CA LEU A 429 -25.70 -9.73 1.65
C LEU A 429 -24.85 -8.72 2.42
N HIS A 430 -25.47 -7.94 3.31
CA HIS A 430 -24.76 -6.92 4.08
C HIS A 430 -24.23 -7.49 5.40
N LEU A 431 -23.05 -7.03 5.82
CA LEU A 431 -22.42 -7.52 7.03
C LEU A 431 -22.94 -6.82 8.30
N THR A 432 -22.99 -7.57 9.40
CA THR A 432 -23.12 -7.03 10.76
C THR A 432 -21.78 -6.46 11.25
N PRO A 433 -21.74 -5.73 12.38
CA PRO A 433 -20.46 -5.32 12.99
C PRO A 433 -19.48 -6.49 13.23
N ALA A 434 -20.00 -7.67 13.59
CA ALA A 434 -19.19 -8.88 13.76
C ALA A 434 -18.58 -9.35 12.43
N GLY A 435 -19.34 -9.29 11.33
CA GLY A 435 -18.85 -9.61 10.00
C GLY A 435 -17.75 -8.66 9.53
N TYR A 436 -17.89 -7.35 9.77
CA TYR A 436 -16.83 -6.38 9.46
C TYR A 436 -15.58 -6.58 10.30
N LEU A 437 -15.71 -6.91 11.60
CA LEU A 437 -14.56 -7.22 12.45
C LEU A 437 -13.81 -8.45 11.94
N ASN A 438 -14.54 -9.50 11.55
CA ASN A 438 -13.94 -10.68 10.95
C ASN A 438 -13.19 -10.34 9.64
N TRP A 439 -13.81 -9.54 8.77
CA TRP A 439 -13.16 -9.06 7.57
C TRP A 439 -11.87 -8.28 7.87
N CYS A 440 -11.92 -7.31 8.78
CA CYS A 440 -10.76 -6.47 9.10
C CYS A 440 -9.61 -7.28 9.72
N LYS A 441 -9.91 -8.31 10.51
CA LYS A 441 -8.89 -9.22 11.07
C LYS A 441 -8.09 -9.94 9.98
N HIS A 442 -8.78 -10.55 9.02
CA HIS A 442 -8.12 -11.21 7.89
C HIS A 442 -7.47 -10.21 6.94
N LEU A 443 -8.13 -9.08 6.68
CA LEU A 443 -7.59 -8.03 5.82
C LEU A 443 -6.27 -7.47 6.35
N LYS A 444 -6.12 -7.37 7.68
CA LYS A 444 -4.87 -6.94 8.32
C LYS A 444 -3.69 -7.83 7.95
N GLU A 445 -3.92 -9.12 7.69
CA GLU A 445 -2.90 -10.05 7.18
C GLU A 445 -2.43 -9.69 5.76
N TYR A 446 -3.03 -8.74 5.05
CA TYR A 446 -2.62 -8.34 3.70
C TYR A 446 -2.09 -6.90 3.63
N ILE A 447 -2.20 -6.14 4.72
CA ILE A 447 -1.82 -4.72 4.74
C ILE A 447 -0.59 -4.54 5.63
N HIS A 448 0.54 -4.30 4.99
CA HIS A 448 1.83 -4.04 5.63
C HIS A 448 2.30 -2.64 5.27
N ILE A 449 2.29 -1.74 6.26
CA ILE A 449 2.82 -0.39 6.09
C ILE A 449 4.09 -0.33 6.91
N PRO A 450 5.26 -0.25 6.24
CA PRO A 450 6.54 -0.23 6.92
C PRO A 450 6.54 0.82 8.03
N SER A 451 6.93 0.41 9.24
CA SER A 451 7.31 1.37 10.27
C SER A 451 8.38 2.31 9.69
N VAL A 452 8.16 3.62 9.80
CA VAL A 452 9.05 4.66 9.22
C VAL A 452 10.30 4.74 10.09
N LEU A 453 11.20 3.79 9.94
CA LEU A 453 12.49 3.70 10.62
C LEU A 453 13.58 4.00 9.59
N SER A 454 13.63 5.28 9.17
CA SER A 454 14.60 5.78 8.18
C SER A 454 14.72 7.31 8.18
N GLY A 455 14.46 7.97 9.31
CA GLY A 455 14.29 9.41 9.34
C GLY A 455 14.44 10.07 10.70
N GLY A 456 14.23 11.38 10.72
CA GLY A 456 14.60 12.21 11.86
C GLY A 456 13.54 12.42 12.94
N GLY A 457 12.56 11.52 13.04
CA GLY A 457 11.53 11.56 14.08
C GLY A 457 10.57 12.74 13.98
N ASP A 458 9.89 13.07 15.08
CA ASP A 458 8.87 14.13 15.15
C ASP A 458 9.50 15.54 15.15
N LEU A 459 10.76 15.66 15.58
CA LEU A 459 11.52 16.90 15.57
C LEU A 459 12.20 17.20 14.22
N ASN A 460 12.25 16.23 13.29
CA ASN A 460 12.76 16.41 11.92
C ASN A 460 11.94 15.61 10.88
N PRO A 461 10.63 15.83 10.75
CA PRO A 461 9.74 14.97 9.96
C PRO A 461 10.06 14.95 8.45
N ASP A 462 10.75 15.97 7.95
CA ASP A 462 11.15 16.11 6.55
C ASP A 462 12.54 15.49 6.24
N LEU A 463 13.31 15.12 7.27
CA LEU A 463 14.67 14.61 7.09
C LEU A 463 14.66 13.07 7.09
N LYS A 464 15.19 12.48 6.01
CA LYS A 464 15.29 11.03 5.83
C LYS A 464 16.63 10.68 5.20
N ALA A 465 17.19 9.54 5.58
CA ALA A 465 18.34 8.99 4.88
C ALA A 465 17.96 8.68 3.41
N PRO A 466 18.88 8.91 2.45
CA PRO A 466 18.65 8.53 1.07
C PRO A 466 18.41 7.03 0.93
N GLU A 467 17.32 6.64 0.26
CA GLU A 467 16.92 5.24 0.05
C GLU A 467 18.07 4.40 -0.54
N LYS A 468 18.81 4.94 -1.50
CA LYS A 468 19.97 4.25 -2.11
C LYS A 468 21.12 3.98 -1.13
N ALA A 469 21.32 4.85 -0.13
CA ALA A 469 22.35 4.64 0.89
C ALA A 469 21.93 3.47 1.81
N LEU A 470 20.67 3.46 2.23
CA LEU A 470 20.07 2.36 2.99
C LEU A 470 20.12 1.04 2.23
N GLU A 471 19.66 1.01 0.98
CA GLU A 471 19.69 -0.18 0.13
C GLU A 471 21.11 -0.72 -0.02
N ARG A 472 22.08 0.16 -0.34
CA ARG A 472 23.49 -0.22 -0.47
C ARG A 472 24.01 -0.86 0.81
N TRP A 473 23.67 -0.32 1.98
CA TRP A 473 24.07 -0.89 3.27
C TRP A 473 23.37 -2.21 3.59
N GLN A 474 22.06 -2.32 3.34
CA GLN A 474 21.31 -3.57 3.51
C GLN A 474 21.84 -4.69 2.63
N ASP A 475 22.32 -4.36 1.43
CA ASP A 475 22.87 -5.35 0.49
C ASP A 475 24.20 -5.96 0.98
N LEU A 476 24.94 -5.26 1.86
CA LEU A 476 26.22 -5.73 2.41
C LEU A 476 26.04 -6.91 3.37
N ARG A 477 24.92 -6.95 4.11
CA ARG A 477 24.53 -7.96 5.11
C ARG A 477 25.53 -8.22 6.23
N ILE A 478 26.71 -8.74 5.92
CA ILE A 478 27.69 -9.25 6.89
C ILE A 478 28.84 -8.26 7.11
N GLY A 479 29.00 -7.83 8.37
CA GLY A 479 29.98 -6.83 8.81
C GLY A 479 30.87 -7.32 9.94
N LEU A 480 31.98 -6.61 10.15
CA LEU A 480 32.89 -6.78 11.27
C LEU A 480 32.82 -5.58 12.24
N SER A 481 32.59 -5.85 13.51
CA SER A 481 32.86 -4.89 14.59
C SER A 481 34.14 -5.30 15.31
N VAL A 482 34.86 -4.30 15.82
CA VAL A 482 36.12 -4.54 16.54
C VAL A 482 36.15 -3.64 17.77
N HIS A 483 36.01 -4.23 18.95
CA HIS A 483 36.16 -3.53 20.23
C HIS A 483 37.62 -3.58 20.68
N TRP A 484 38.36 -2.52 20.37
CA TRP A 484 39.80 -2.51 20.52
C TRP A 484 40.40 -1.14 20.79
N GLY A 485 41.52 -1.16 21.51
CA GLY A 485 42.25 0.01 21.96
C GLY A 485 43.17 -0.37 23.12
N PRO A 486 43.73 0.62 23.84
CA PRO A 486 44.63 0.38 24.96
C PRO A 486 44.05 -0.52 26.07
N SER A 487 42.72 -0.51 26.23
CA SER A 487 41.97 -1.36 27.15
C SER A 487 42.26 -2.86 26.99
N ALA A 488 42.65 -3.31 25.79
CA ALA A 488 43.03 -4.70 25.51
C ALA A 488 44.18 -5.17 26.43
N LEU A 489 45.08 -4.28 26.86
CA LEU A 489 46.15 -4.63 27.83
C LEU A 489 45.62 -5.12 29.18
N GLY A 490 44.36 -4.78 29.52
CA GLY A 490 43.69 -5.23 30.73
C GLY A 490 43.14 -6.66 30.64
N GLY A 491 42.89 -7.18 29.43
CA GLY A 491 42.23 -8.48 29.23
C GLY A 491 40.83 -8.59 29.85
N LYS A 492 40.14 -7.44 29.94
CA LYS A 492 38.80 -7.25 30.53
C LYS A 492 37.97 -6.35 29.62
N GLU A 493 36.67 -6.31 29.85
CA GLU A 493 35.71 -5.55 29.04
C GLU A 493 36.09 -4.05 28.90
N ILE A 494 36.06 -3.56 27.66
CA ILE A 494 36.42 -2.18 27.31
C ILE A 494 35.42 -1.18 27.94
N GLY A 495 35.92 -0.06 28.47
CA GLY A 495 35.12 0.88 29.26
C GLY A 495 34.69 0.32 30.62
N TRP A 496 33.84 -0.71 30.63
CA TRP A 496 33.14 -1.25 31.81
C TRP A 496 34.06 -1.74 32.92
N SER A 497 35.27 -2.19 32.60
CA SER A 497 36.26 -2.60 33.60
C SER A 497 36.96 -1.43 34.31
N ARG A 498 36.87 -0.21 33.78
CA ARG A 498 37.48 0.99 34.35
C ARG A 498 36.82 1.37 35.68
N GLY A 499 37.62 1.51 36.72
CA GLY A 499 37.14 1.84 38.07
C GLY A 499 36.43 0.69 38.79
N THR A 500 36.11 -0.41 38.10
CA THR A 500 35.39 -1.56 38.64
C THR A 500 36.35 -2.73 38.90
N SER A 501 36.74 -3.45 37.85
CA SER A 501 37.66 -4.61 37.92
C SER A 501 39.12 -4.23 37.63
N ILE A 502 39.36 -3.04 37.08
CA ILE A 502 40.67 -2.44 36.90
C ILE A 502 40.63 -1.03 37.51
N PRO A 503 41.50 -0.69 38.49
CA PRO A 503 41.55 0.65 39.06
C PRO A 503 41.74 1.73 37.98
N ALA A 504 40.93 2.79 38.00
CA ALA A 504 40.91 3.83 36.95
C ALA A 504 42.31 4.42 36.69
N LYS A 505 43.07 4.72 37.75
CA LYS A 505 44.46 5.21 37.64
C LYS A 505 45.40 4.28 36.84
N LYS A 506 45.16 2.96 36.89
CA LYS A 506 45.91 1.98 36.10
C LYS A 506 45.38 1.90 34.67
N TYR A 507 44.06 1.90 34.52
CA TYR A 507 43.37 1.85 33.23
C TYR A 507 43.78 3.02 32.32
N ASP A 508 43.74 4.23 32.88
CA ASP A 508 44.04 5.49 32.20
C ASP A 508 45.53 5.64 31.83
N GLN A 509 46.37 4.65 32.14
CA GLN A 509 47.77 4.60 31.76
C GLN A 509 48.05 3.54 30.68
N PHE A 510 47.04 2.78 30.23
CA PHE A 510 47.24 1.75 29.22
C PHE A 510 47.77 2.32 27.90
N TYR A 511 47.28 3.48 27.46
CA TYR A 511 47.70 4.11 26.20
C TYR A 511 49.22 4.38 26.15
N LYS A 512 49.85 4.68 27.29
CA LYS A 512 51.31 4.90 27.42
C LYS A 512 52.16 3.65 27.21
N ARG A 513 51.54 2.47 27.15
CA ARG A 513 52.20 1.17 26.92
C ARG A 513 51.59 0.40 25.76
N PHE A 514 50.50 0.90 25.19
CA PHE A 514 49.83 0.28 24.07
C PHE A 514 50.71 0.41 22.83
N ASN A 515 51.14 -0.73 22.31
CA ASN A 515 52.05 -0.83 21.18
C ASN A 515 51.57 -1.95 20.24
N PRO A 516 50.63 -1.65 19.33
CA PRO A 516 50.09 -2.63 18.40
C PRO A 516 51.04 -2.87 17.22
N ASN A 517 52.22 -3.41 17.50
CA ASN A 517 53.30 -3.57 16.52
C ASN A 517 53.04 -4.63 15.42
N LYS A 518 51.94 -5.38 15.51
CA LYS A 518 51.45 -6.29 14.49
C LYS A 518 50.11 -5.85 13.88
N PHE A 519 49.63 -4.66 14.19
CA PHE A 519 48.47 -4.12 13.50
C PHE A 519 48.83 -3.82 12.05
N ASP A 520 48.09 -4.43 11.14
CA ASP A 520 48.14 -4.16 9.71
C ASP A 520 46.70 -4.12 9.18
N ALA A 521 46.28 -2.92 8.78
CA ALA A 521 44.94 -2.69 8.23
C ALA A 521 44.71 -3.46 6.91
N GLU A 522 45.76 -3.68 6.12
CA GLU A 522 45.68 -4.47 4.89
C GLU A 522 45.47 -5.95 5.22
N GLU A 523 46.21 -6.50 6.19
CA GLU A 523 46.01 -7.88 6.66
C GLU A 523 44.57 -8.09 7.17
N TRP A 524 44.05 -7.15 7.96
CA TRP A 524 42.66 -7.19 8.41
C TRP A 524 41.67 -7.18 7.23
N CYS A 525 41.89 -6.36 6.21
CA CYS A 525 41.06 -6.34 5.02
C CYS A 525 41.12 -7.63 4.21
N GLN A 526 42.30 -8.26 4.10
CA GLN A 526 42.43 -9.57 3.44
C GLN A 526 41.70 -10.67 4.23
N LEU A 527 41.78 -10.65 5.56
CA LEU A 527 41.00 -11.57 6.40
C LEU A 527 39.49 -11.36 6.22
N MET A 528 39.02 -10.11 6.24
CA MET A 528 37.61 -9.79 6.00
C MET A 528 37.12 -10.34 4.65
N LYS A 529 37.87 -10.11 3.57
CA LYS A 529 37.54 -10.65 2.24
C LYS A 529 37.53 -12.18 2.23
N ARG A 530 38.49 -12.81 2.89
CA ARG A 530 38.56 -14.27 3.04
C ARG A 530 37.32 -14.82 3.75
N TRP A 531 36.82 -14.11 4.75
CA TRP A 531 35.63 -14.46 5.52
C TRP A 531 34.31 -14.05 4.84
N GLY A 532 34.35 -13.31 3.73
CA GLY A 532 33.18 -12.81 3.02
C GLY A 532 32.61 -11.49 3.57
N ILE A 533 33.22 -10.91 4.61
CA ILE A 533 32.77 -9.66 5.24
C ILE A 533 32.84 -8.49 4.24
N ARG A 534 31.84 -7.59 4.27
CA ARG A 534 31.71 -6.48 3.31
C ARG A 534 31.92 -5.10 3.92
N TYR A 535 31.87 -4.97 5.24
CA TYR A 535 32.02 -3.69 5.93
C TYR A 535 32.57 -3.86 7.34
N VAL A 536 33.14 -2.78 7.89
CA VAL A 536 33.76 -2.78 9.21
C VAL A 536 33.43 -1.52 10.00
N SER A 537 33.25 -1.67 11.31
CA SER A 537 33.02 -0.59 12.27
C SER A 537 33.86 -0.82 13.53
N PRO A 538 35.09 -0.29 13.59
CA PRO A 538 35.87 -0.32 14.82
C PRO A 538 35.26 0.62 15.88
N THR A 539 35.53 0.34 17.16
CA THR A 539 35.24 1.28 18.26
C THR A 539 36.13 2.52 18.13
N SER A 540 35.64 3.59 17.51
CA SER A 540 36.41 4.83 17.38
C SER A 540 36.68 5.42 18.75
N LYS A 541 35.62 5.55 19.56
CA LYS A 541 35.64 5.95 20.97
C LYS A 541 34.62 5.13 21.74
N HIS A 542 35.07 4.43 22.79
CA HIS A 542 34.18 3.73 23.72
C HIS A 542 33.84 4.62 24.93
N HIS A 543 33.03 4.12 25.86
CA HIS A 543 32.65 4.86 27.08
C HIS A 543 33.85 5.32 27.93
N ASP A 544 35.04 4.73 27.77
CA ASP A 544 36.27 5.19 28.44
C ASP A 544 36.87 6.48 27.85
N GLY A 545 36.30 7.01 26.76
CA GLY A 545 36.71 8.26 26.14
C GLY A 545 37.97 8.20 25.28
N PHE A 546 38.64 7.05 25.17
CA PHE A 546 39.88 6.96 24.39
C PHE A 546 39.60 6.94 22.89
N SER A 547 40.22 7.84 22.13
CA SER A 547 40.05 7.95 20.68
C SER A 547 41.13 7.14 19.94
N ILE A 548 40.74 6.16 19.10
CA ILE A 548 41.72 5.34 18.34
C ILE A 548 42.30 6.04 17.10
N TRP A 549 41.97 7.31 16.89
CA TRP A 549 42.50 8.17 15.83
C TRP A 549 43.25 9.36 16.43
N PHE A 550 43.83 10.21 15.59
CA PHE A 550 44.43 11.48 16.03
C PHE A 550 43.36 12.57 16.07
N SER A 551 42.84 12.85 17.26
CA SER A 551 41.72 13.79 17.43
C SER A 551 42.21 15.20 17.69
N ASP A 552 41.71 16.15 16.92
CA ASP A 552 42.00 17.58 17.08
C ASP A 552 41.36 18.16 18.37
N TYR A 553 40.55 17.37 19.08
CA TYR A 553 39.73 17.78 20.21
C TYR A 553 40.05 17.06 21.52
N SER A 554 40.93 16.04 21.53
CA SER A 554 41.24 15.24 22.72
C SER A 554 42.70 14.83 22.80
N ASP A 555 43.36 15.13 23.93
CA ASP A 555 44.69 14.59 24.26
C ASP A 555 44.65 13.11 24.72
N TYR A 556 43.45 12.54 24.92
CA TYR A 556 43.27 11.13 25.29
C TYR A 556 42.98 10.28 24.06
N ASP A 557 44.00 10.17 23.20
CA ASP A 557 43.91 9.62 21.86
C ASP A 557 45.17 8.84 21.44
N MET A 558 45.19 8.34 20.20
CA MET A 558 46.35 7.61 19.67
C MET A 558 47.55 8.49 19.34
N GLU A 559 47.39 9.82 19.19
CA GLU A 559 48.53 10.72 18.98
C GLU A 559 49.42 10.77 20.24
N ASN A 560 48.81 10.57 21.41
CA ASN A 560 49.50 10.53 22.70
C ASN A 560 49.83 9.11 23.20
N ALA A 561 49.51 8.07 22.43
CA ALA A 561 49.86 6.69 22.75
C ALA A 561 51.35 6.39 22.59
N ALA A 562 51.80 5.28 23.19
CA ALA A 562 53.20 4.83 23.11
C ALA A 562 53.64 4.56 21.66
N CYS A 563 52.72 4.03 20.86
CA CYS A 563 52.85 3.84 19.43
C CYS A 563 51.81 4.71 18.74
N LYS A 564 52.27 5.74 18.03
CA LYS A 564 51.42 6.74 17.37
C LYS A 564 50.96 6.23 16.02
N ILE A 565 49.76 5.68 15.96
CA ILE A 565 49.14 5.17 14.74
C ILE A 565 47.70 5.69 14.68
N ASP A 566 47.33 6.33 13.58
CA ASP A 566 45.94 6.67 13.27
C ASP A 566 45.23 5.42 12.73
N ILE A 567 44.61 4.64 13.63
CA ILE A 567 44.02 3.34 13.29
C ILE A 567 42.85 3.52 12.31
N LEU A 568 42.02 4.55 12.48
CA LEU A 568 40.92 4.84 11.55
C LEU A 568 41.44 5.26 10.17
N GLY A 569 42.48 6.11 10.13
CA GLY A 569 43.11 6.53 8.88
C GLY A 569 43.70 5.35 8.09
N GLU A 570 44.38 4.42 8.76
CA GLU A 570 44.92 3.22 8.11
C GLU A 570 43.81 2.26 7.64
N LEU A 571 42.76 2.07 8.45
CA LEU A 571 41.59 1.26 8.04
C LEU A 571 40.86 1.87 6.84
N LYS A 572 40.68 3.19 6.78
CA LYS A 572 40.04 3.85 5.62
C LYS A 572 40.83 3.58 4.34
N LYS A 573 42.14 3.80 4.35
CA LYS A 573 43.00 3.55 3.19
C LYS A 573 42.93 2.09 2.73
N ALA A 574 42.95 1.14 3.67
CA ALA A 574 42.89 -0.28 3.36
C ALA A 574 41.50 -0.73 2.86
N CYS A 575 40.42 -0.23 3.46
CA CYS A 575 39.05 -0.51 3.03
C CYS A 575 38.79 -0.02 1.60
N ASP A 576 39.23 1.20 1.27
CA ASP A 576 39.09 1.77 -0.09
C ASP A 576 39.79 0.91 -1.15
N ARG A 577 41.00 0.43 -0.86
CA ARG A 577 41.75 -0.46 -1.77
C ARG A 577 41.06 -1.81 -1.96
N ASN A 578 40.33 -2.28 -0.95
CA ASN A 578 39.74 -3.61 -0.92
C ASN A 578 38.24 -3.64 -1.25
N GLY A 579 37.62 -2.48 -1.48
CA GLY A 579 36.18 -2.37 -1.74
C GLY A 579 35.32 -2.72 -0.52
N LEU A 580 35.84 -2.51 0.69
CA LEU A 580 35.09 -2.68 1.94
C LEU A 580 34.53 -1.33 2.38
N VAL A 581 33.34 -1.35 2.99
CA VAL A 581 32.72 -0.12 3.52
C VAL A 581 33.19 0.13 4.95
N LEU A 582 33.67 1.34 5.23
CA LEU A 582 34.04 1.76 6.57
C LEU A 582 32.90 2.53 7.24
N GLY A 583 32.52 2.11 8.44
CA GLY A 583 31.77 2.89 9.42
C GLY A 583 32.59 3.08 10.70
N ALA A 584 31.96 3.60 11.74
CA ALA A 584 32.57 3.71 13.06
C ALA A 584 31.55 3.50 14.17
N TYR A 585 31.98 2.97 15.31
CA TYR A 585 31.22 3.04 16.54
C TYR A 585 31.68 4.24 17.36
N TYR A 586 30.75 5.03 17.88
CA TYR A 586 31.04 6.18 18.72
C TYR A 586 30.13 6.20 19.96
N SER A 587 30.71 6.29 21.15
CA SER A 587 29.89 6.44 22.35
C SER A 587 29.45 7.88 22.62
N ASN A 588 28.15 8.06 22.80
CA ASN A 588 27.51 9.28 23.30
C ASN A 588 28.01 9.63 24.71
N ILE A 589 28.37 8.62 25.51
CA ILE A 589 28.87 8.73 26.88
C ILE A 589 30.40 8.83 26.88
N ASP A 590 30.94 9.57 27.85
CA ASP A 590 32.38 9.65 28.06
C ASP A 590 32.72 9.72 29.56
N TRP A 591 33.07 8.58 30.16
CA TRP A 591 33.45 8.48 31.58
C TRP A 591 34.83 9.08 31.89
N TYR A 592 35.52 9.65 30.91
CA TYR A 592 36.81 10.30 31.07
C TYR A 592 36.67 11.83 31.02
N HIS A 593 35.76 12.38 30.22
CA HIS A 593 35.58 13.81 30.06
C HIS A 593 34.96 14.47 31.33
N PRO A 594 35.53 15.58 31.86
CA PRO A 594 35.09 16.21 33.11
C PRO A 594 33.70 16.86 33.04
N ASP A 595 33.21 17.09 31.84
CA ASP A 595 31.90 17.71 31.61
C ASP A 595 30.77 16.71 31.37
N TRP A 596 31.09 15.42 31.31
CA TRP A 596 30.08 14.37 31.33
C TRP A 596 29.62 14.09 32.77
N THR A 597 28.36 13.68 32.91
CA THR A 597 27.78 13.17 34.15
C THR A 597 26.71 12.14 33.78
N PRO A 598 26.56 11.03 34.53
CA PRO A 598 27.24 10.63 35.77
C PRO A 598 28.64 10.03 35.55
N ASN A 599 29.43 9.98 36.63
CA ASN A 599 30.84 9.56 36.64
C ASN A 599 31.05 8.14 37.20
N ASP A 600 30.08 7.24 37.00
CA ASP A 600 29.93 5.99 37.75
C ASP A 600 31.05 4.96 37.51
N HIS A 601 31.91 5.16 36.50
CA HIS A 601 33.01 4.25 36.14
C HIS A 601 34.38 4.93 36.23
N GLY A 602 34.60 5.71 37.29
CA GLY A 602 35.91 6.25 37.67
C GLY A 602 36.27 7.60 37.02
N GLY A 603 35.29 8.36 36.55
CA GLY A 603 35.50 9.68 35.95
C GLY A 603 35.66 10.83 36.95
N PRO A 604 36.25 11.97 36.54
CA PRO A 604 36.88 12.20 35.24
C PRO A 604 38.36 11.79 35.20
N GLY A 605 38.90 11.66 34.00
CA GLY A 605 40.32 11.39 33.75
C GLY A 605 41.21 12.63 33.93
N PRO A 606 42.54 12.45 34.05
CA PRO A 606 43.44 13.54 34.42
C PRO A 606 43.90 14.47 33.28
N LEU A 607 43.70 14.11 32.00
CA LEU A 607 44.23 14.90 30.87
C LEU A 607 43.39 16.12 30.54
N PHE A 608 42.07 16.04 30.68
CA PHE A 608 41.21 17.21 30.49
C PHE A 608 41.28 18.14 31.70
N LYS A 609 41.45 19.43 31.45
CA LYS A 609 41.40 20.44 32.51
C LYS A 609 39.95 20.64 32.97
N LYS A 610 39.66 20.21 34.20
CA LYS A 610 38.37 20.49 34.85
C LYS A 610 38.16 22.01 35.00
N GLN A 611 36.99 22.49 34.58
CA GLN A 611 36.59 23.89 34.74
C GLN A 611 35.79 24.08 36.04
N ALA A 612 35.61 25.33 36.47
CA ALA A 612 34.92 25.64 37.72
C ALA A 612 33.44 25.22 37.71
N ASP A 613 32.83 25.21 36.53
CA ASP A 613 31.44 24.84 36.27
C ASP A 613 31.26 23.38 35.82
N SER A 614 32.32 22.55 35.85
CA SER A 614 32.22 21.13 35.48
C SER A 614 31.46 20.32 36.55
N PRO A 615 30.51 19.43 36.18
CA PRO A 615 30.19 19.03 34.82
C PRO A 615 29.27 20.01 34.06
N ASN A 616 29.47 20.15 32.74
CA ASN A 616 28.70 21.02 31.87
C ASN A 616 28.34 20.29 30.55
N LEU A 617 27.11 19.77 30.47
CA LEU A 617 26.67 18.95 29.34
C LEU A 617 26.64 19.71 28.00
N GLU A 618 26.36 21.02 27.99
CA GLU A 618 26.38 21.81 26.75
C GLU A 618 27.79 21.83 26.14
N ARG A 619 28.82 22.02 26.98
CA ARG A 619 30.21 21.97 26.55
C ARG A 619 30.62 20.56 26.11
N TYR A 620 30.15 19.53 26.79
CA TYR A 620 30.40 18.15 26.36
C TYR A 620 29.72 17.84 25.01
N PHE A 621 28.46 18.23 24.80
CA PHE A 621 27.76 18.01 23.54
C PHE A 621 28.41 18.76 22.39
N LYS A 622 28.97 19.96 22.63
CA LYS A 622 29.80 20.64 21.62
C LYS A 622 31.07 19.85 21.28
N TYR A 623 31.76 19.30 22.27
CA TYR A 623 32.92 18.43 22.07
C TYR A 623 32.57 17.16 21.27
N MET A 624 31.45 16.51 21.61
CA MET A 624 30.93 15.37 20.87
C MET A 624 30.59 15.73 19.42
N GLU A 625 29.91 16.85 19.19
CA GLU A 625 29.60 17.34 17.83
C GLU A 625 30.87 17.49 16.99
N ASP A 626 31.89 18.12 17.57
CA ASP A 626 33.16 18.40 16.94
C ASP A 626 33.91 17.12 16.57
N GLN A 627 34.00 16.16 17.50
CA GLN A 627 34.64 14.86 17.25
C GLN A 627 33.88 14.03 16.22
N VAL A 628 32.56 13.97 16.29
CA VAL A 628 31.77 13.19 15.32
C VAL A 628 31.88 13.84 13.93
N THR A 629 31.80 15.17 13.84
CA THR A 629 32.01 15.90 12.58
C THR A 629 33.42 15.67 12.04
N GLU A 630 34.42 15.62 12.92
CA GLU A 630 35.82 15.31 12.58
C GLU A 630 35.93 13.94 11.91
N ILE A 631 35.45 12.86 12.53
CA ILE A 631 35.61 11.51 11.98
C ILE A 631 34.80 11.30 10.70
N ILE A 632 33.64 11.95 10.56
CA ILE A 632 32.84 11.93 9.31
C ILE A 632 33.67 12.54 8.17
N ARG A 633 34.31 13.69 8.41
CA ARG A 633 35.07 14.42 7.39
C ARG A 633 36.43 13.79 7.08
N LYS A 634 37.19 13.39 8.12
CA LYS A 634 38.55 12.84 7.96
C LYS A 634 38.51 11.47 7.25
N TYR A 635 37.50 10.65 7.53
CA TYR A 635 37.47 9.24 7.08
C TYR A 635 36.31 8.89 6.15
N ASP A 636 35.46 9.85 5.75
CA ASP A 636 34.37 9.62 4.79
C ASP A 636 33.50 8.40 5.14
N LEU A 637 33.05 8.34 6.39
CA LEU A 637 32.31 7.19 6.95
C LEU A 637 30.97 7.00 6.23
N ALA A 638 30.57 5.75 6.00
CA ALA A 638 29.27 5.41 5.43
C ALA A 638 28.15 5.35 6.49
N PHE A 639 28.50 4.95 7.73
CA PHE A 639 27.56 4.89 8.83
C PHE A 639 28.27 5.11 10.17
N ILE A 640 27.52 5.53 11.18
CA ILE A 640 27.97 5.57 12.57
C ILE A 640 27.00 4.76 13.44
N GLN A 641 27.58 3.87 14.23
CA GLN A 641 26.89 3.23 15.33
C GLN A 641 27.12 4.03 16.62
N PHE A 642 26.09 4.73 17.08
CA PHE A 642 26.07 5.34 18.39
C PHE A 642 25.71 4.36 19.50
N ASP A 643 26.14 4.71 20.71
CA ASP A 643 25.87 3.94 21.92
C ASP A 643 26.00 4.78 23.19
N GLY A 644 25.20 4.49 24.23
CA GLY A 644 25.20 5.24 25.48
C GLY A 644 24.06 6.26 25.61
N GLU A 645 23.00 6.10 24.84
CA GLU A 645 21.75 6.87 24.92
C GLU A 645 20.91 6.59 26.18
N TRP A 646 21.26 5.56 26.95
CA TRP A 646 20.47 5.12 28.11
C TRP A 646 20.52 6.08 29.30
N ASP A 647 21.54 6.95 29.37
CA ASP A 647 21.66 7.90 30.47
C ASP A 647 20.64 9.03 30.34
N ASP A 648 19.99 9.41 31.44
CA ASP A 648 18.93 10.43 31.46
C ASP A 648 19.43 11.83 31.06
N THR A 649 20.74 12.07 31.14
CA THR A 649 21.36 13.32 30.66
C THR A 649 21.34 13.47 29.14
N TYR A 650 21.21 12.35 28.40
CA TYR A 650 21.02 12.35 26.96
C TYR A 650 19.52 12.33 26.63
N THR A 651 19.02 13.40 26.02
CA THR A 651 17.58 13.57 25.75
C THR A 651 17.24 13.40 24.28
N HIS A 652 15.94 13.31 24.00
CA HIS A 652 15.41 13.24 22.66
C HIS A 652 15.78 14.46 21.81
N GLU A 653 15.73 15.66 22.41
CA GLU A 653 16.08 16.92 21.75
C GLU A 653 17.56 16.96 21.36
N VAL A 654 18.44 16.46 22.24
CA VAL A 654 19.89 16.35 21.98
C VAL A 654 20.15 15.39 20.84
N GLY A 655 19.56 14.19 20.90
CA GLY A 655 19.73 13.18 19.84
C GLY A 655 19.19 13.63 18.48
N SER A 656 17.99 14.22 18.47
CA SER A 656 17.37 14.79 17.27
C SER A 656 18.15 15.97 16.69
N HIS A 657 18.79 16.79 17.53
CA HIS A 657 19.72 17.83 17.09
C HIS A 657 20.93 17.22 16.38
N PHE A 658 21.57 16.21 16.98
CA PHE A 658 22.72 15.55 16.39
C PHE A 658 22.41 14.82 15.09
N TYR A 659 21.25 14.15 15.01
CA TYR A 659 20.79 13.53 13.78
C TYR A 659 20.76 14.55 12.62
N ARG A 660 20.08 15.70 12.82
CA ARG A 660 20.06 16.79 11.83
C ARG A 660 21.46 17.27 11.49
N ARG A 661 22.26 17.58 12.52
CA ARG A 661 23.59 18.16 12.37
C ARG A 661 24.53 17.27 11.56
N PHE A 662 24.50 15.96 11.77
CA PHE A 662 25.38 15.03 11.07
C PHE A 662 24.94 14.78 9.62
N HIS A 663 23.63 14.79 9.33
CA HIS A 663 23.15 14.81 7.95
C HIS A 663 23.48 16.13 7.21
N GLU A 664 23.55 17.27 7.89
CA GLU A 664 24.06 18.52 7.28
C GLU A 664 25.54 18.41 6.92
N VAL A 665 26.34 17.66 7.69
CA VAL A 665 27.75 17.41 7.39
C VAL A 665 27.90 16.44 6.23
N LYS A 666 27.13 15.35 6.22
CA LYS A 666 27.14 14.33 5.17
C LYS A 666 25.71 13.78 4.96
N PRO A 667 25.01 14.21 3.89
CA PRO A 667 23.60 13.85 3.70
C PRO A 667 23.30 12.35 3.60
N ASP A 668 24.26 11.55 3.12
CA ASP A 668 24.11 10.10 2.88
C ASP A 668 24.72 9.21 3.97
N ILE A 669 25.12 9.76 5.11
CA ILE A 669 25.54 8.97 6.27
C ILE A 669 24.33 8.24 6.87
N LEU A 670 24.54 7.01 7.35
CA LEU A 670 23.51 6.27 8.10
C LEU A 670 23.82 6.26 9.60
N LEU A 671 22.83 6.58 10.42
CA LEU A 671 22.95 6.65 11.87
C LEU A 671 21.98 5.64 12.51
N ASN A 672 22.46 4.83 13.44
CA ASN A 672 21.55 3.92 14.15
C ASN A 672 20.62 4.69 15.09
N THR A 673 19.59 4.01 15.57
CA THR A 673 18.56 4.59 16.46
C THR A 673 19.04 4.99 17.86
N ARG A 674 20.29 4.67 18.26
CA ARG A 674 20.92 5.19 19.51
C ARG A 674 21.55 6.57 19.35
N ILE A 675 21.45 7.20 18.16
CA ILE A 675 21.66 8.65 18.04
C ILE A 675 20.59 9.42 18.81
N ASP A 676 19.42 8.81 18.98
CA ASP A 676 18.30 9.30 19.78
C ASP A 676 18.00 8.28 20.89
N ILE A 677 16.99 8.54 21.69
CA ILE A 677 16.61 7.75 22.85
C ILE A 677 15.57 6.67 22.50
N GLY A 678 15.42 6.35 21.21
CA GLY A 678 14.38 5.46 20.72
C GLY A 678 14.44 4.07 21.36
N ARG A 679 15.65 3.52 21.51
CA ARG A 679 15.85 2.24 22.22
C ARG A 679 15.42 2.32 23.69
N ARG A 680 15.80 3.39 24.40
CA ARG A 680 15.44 3.62 25.82
C ARG A 680 13.93 3.65 26.03
N SER A 681 13.17 4.19 25.08
CA SER A 681 11.71 4.34 25.20
C SER A 681 10.90 3.04 25.18
N VAL A 682 11.48 1.94 24.68
CA VAL A 682 10.80 0.66 24.53
C VAL A 682 11.15 -0.27 25.69
N SER A 683 12.44 -0.60 25.82
CA SER A 683 12.99 -1.40 26.93
C SER A 683 14.50 -1.61 26.71
N ALA A 684 15.26 -1.76 27.80
CA ALA A 684 16.68 -2.14 27.74
C ALA A 684 16.93 -3.52 27.11
N THR A 685 15.90 -4.39 27.10
CA THR A 685 15.96 -5.80 26.68
C THR A 685 15.08 -6.14 25.47
N ASN A 686 14.17 -5.24 25.05
CA ASN A 686 13.21 -5.49 23.97
C ASN A 686 13.51 -4.58 22.76
N HIS A 687 14.00 -5.20 21.68
CA HIS A 687 14.73 -4.53 20.60
C HIS A 687 13.96 -4.45 19.26
N VAL A 688 12.62 -4.47 19.23
CA VAL A 688 11.91 -4.64 17.92
C VAL A 688 10.73 -3.69 17.70
N GLU A 689 10.51 -2.66 18.51
CA GLU A 689 9.36 -1.75 18.30
C GLU A 689 9.67 -0.30 18.69
N ILE A 690 10.65 0.33 18.03
CA ILE A 690 10.83 1.78 18.19
C ILE A 690 9.75 2.51 17.37
N ASP A 691 9.23 3.58 17.95
CA ASP A 691 8.41 4.54 17.22
C ASP A 691 9.29 5.48 16.38
N GLY A 692 9.62 5.07 15.15
CA GLY A 692 10.38 5.90 14.20
C GLY A 692 9.63 7.16 13.73
N LYS A 693 8.33 7.32 14.04
CA LYS A 693 7.63 8.60 13.85
C LYS A 693 8.04 9.61 14.91
N ARG A 694 8.47 9.14 16.08
CA ARG A 694 8.88 9.97 17.22
C ARG A 694 10.39 10.13 17.27
N PHE A 695 11.14 9.04 17.30
CA PHE A 695 12.58 9.07 17.54
C PHE A 695 13.39 8.97 16.24
N ALA A 696 14.50 9.71 16.16
CA ALA A 696 15.36 9.74 15.00
C ALA A 696 16.23 8.47 14.86
N GLY A 697 16.52 8.09 13.61
CA GLY A 697 17.43 7.01 13.26
C GLY A 697 17.12 6.38 11.90
N ASP A 698 18.18 5.92 11.22
CA ASP A 698 18.10 5.36 9.88
C ASP A 698 17.98 3.83 9.86
N PHE A 699 18.54 3.18 10.87
CA PHE A 699 18.42 1.74 11.07
C PHE A 699 18.42 1.40 12.57
N GLN A 700 17.65 0.39 12.92
CA GLN A 700 17.62 -0.09 14.29
C GLN A 700 18.82 -0.99 14.60
N ASP A 701 19.26 -1.02 15.85
CA ASP A 701 20.25 -2.00 16.30
C ASP A 701 19.71 -2.93 17.39
N ARG A 702 20.25 -4.15 17.42
CA ARG A 702 19.94 -5.19 18.40
C ARG A 702 21.22 -5.84 18.90
N GLU A 703 21.40 -5.85 20.21
CA GLU A 703 22.64 -6.30 20.85
C GLU A 703 22.47 -7.68 21.51
N ARG A 704 23.46 -8.57 21.38
CA ARG A 704 23.60 -9.86 22.08
C ARG A 704 22.40 -10.82 21.97
N LEU A 705 22.27 -11.49 20.83
CA LEU A 705 21.27 -12.54 20.61
C LEU A 705 21.51 -13.80 21.47
N VAL A 706 22.77 -14.19 21.67
CA VAL A 706 23.14 -15.52 22.18
C VAL A 706 23.22 -15.66 23.70
N ASN A 707 23.40 -14.57 24.46
CA ASN A 707 23.68 -14.64 25.91
C ASN A 707 22.43 -14.56 26.80
N HIS A 708 21.27 -14.23 26.23
CA HIS A 708 20.01 -14.06 26.97
C HIS A 708 18.85 -14.90 26.42
N GLY A 709 19.13 -15.88 25.53
CA GLY A 709 18.07 -16.67 24.88
C GLY A 709 17.22 -15.83 23.90
N ASN A 710 17.77 -14.72 23.42
CA ASN A 710 17.09 -13.71 22.62
C ASN A 710 17.31 -13.96 21.13
N ASN A 711 16.81 -15.08 20.60
CA ASN A 711 16.83 -15.30 19.16
C ASN A 711 15.87 -14.32 18.46
N VAL A 712 16.28 -13.80 17.30
CA VAL A 712 15.39 -12.98 16.47
C VAL A 712 14.40 -13.90 15.79
N THR A 713 13.24 -14.08 16.41
CA THR A 713 12.10 -14.79 15.79
C THR A 713 11.13 -13.84 15.09
N LYS A 714 11.32 -12.52 15.26
CA LYS A 714 10.41 -11.50 14.75
C LYS A 714 11.03 -10.75 13.58
N TRP A 715 10.38 -10.88 12.43
CA TRP A 715 10.69 -10.13 11.22
C TRP A 715 10.49 -8.62 11.43
N ALA A 716 11.33 -7.82 10.77
CA ALA A 716 11.22 -6.37 10.73
C ALA A 716 11.04 -5.86 9.29
N ASP A 717 10.11 -4.92 9.13
CA ASP A 717 9.81 -4.21 7.87
C ASP A 717 10.80 -3.07 7.56
N HIS A 718 11.66 -2.74 8.52
CA HIS A 718 12.58 -1.62 8.46
C HIS A 718 14.05 -2.09 8.50
N PRO A 719 15.01 -1.23 8.09
CA PRO A 719 16.43 -1.52 8.19
C PRO A 719 16.85 -1.73 9.66
N TRP A 720 17.55 -2.84 9.93
CA TRP A 720 18.10 -3.10 11.26
C TRP A 720 19.37 -3.96 11.21
N GLN A 721 20.14 -3.95 12.28
CA GLN A 721 21.38 -4.68 12.43
C GLN A 721 21.49 -5.40 13.78
N ALA A 722 21.92 -6.65 13.77
CA ALA A 722 22.31 -7.39 14.96
C ALA A 722 23.81 -7.23 15.24
N TRP A 723 24.16 -7.03 16.50
CA TRP A 723 25.53 -6.96 17.02
C TRP A 723 25.82 -8.19 17.88
N VAL A 724 26.77 -9.01 17.44
CA VAL A 724 27.03 -10.32 18.06
C VAL A 724 28.51 -10.53 18.32
N THR A 725 28.84 -10.91 19.56
CA THR A 725 30.20 -11.30 19.95
C THR A 725 30.44 -12.77 19.67
N ILE A 726 31.59 -13.09 19.05
CA ILE A 726 32.00 -14.50 18.94
C ILE A 726 32.51 -15.06 20.28
N ASP A 727 33.04 -14.21 21.17
CA ASP A 727 33.27 -14.56 22.57
C ASP A 727 31.97 -14.35 23.35
N LYS A 728 31.45 -15.42 23.95
CA LYS A 728 30.22 -15.38 24.76
C LYS A 728 30.40 -14.54 26.03
N ARG A 729 31.61 -14.12 26.39
CA ARG A 729 31.87 -13.42 27.65
C ARG A 729 32.06 -11.91 27.52
N GLN A 730 32.70 -11.43 26.45
CA GLN A 730 33.20 -10.05 26.36
C GLN A 730 33.22 -9.54 24.92
N TRP A 731 33.14 -8.22 24.73
CA TRP A 731 33.32 -7.57 23.42
C TRP A 731 34.80 -7.41 23.07
N SER A 732 35.60 -6.93 24.02
CA SER A 732 37.03 -6.69 23.79
C SER A 732 37.90 -7.93 24.05
N TYR A 733 39.21 -7.78 23.86
CA TYR A 733 40.19 -8.84 24.08
C TYR A 733 40.02 -9.56 25.43
N ASN A 734 39.82 -10.88 25.34
CA ASN A 734 39.77 -11.78 26.47
C ASN A 734 40.91 -12.81 26.34
N PRO A 735 41.83 -12.92 27.32
CA PRO A 735 42.90 -13.91 27.27
C PRO A 735 42.40 -15.36 27.38
N ASN A 736 41.16 -15.56 27.86
CA ASN A 736 40.52 -16.87 28.00
C ASN A 736 39.08 -16.82 27.43
N PRO A 737 38.93 -16.69 26.10
CA PRO A 737 37.63 -16.53 25.46
C PRO A 737 36.80 -17.80 25.54
N GLN A 738 35.48 -17.66 25.57
CA GLN A 738 34.54 -18.75 25.36
C GLN A 738 33.89 -18.54 24.00
N LEU A 739 34.53 -19.05 22.96
CA LEU A 739 34.05 -18.84 21.59
C LEU A 739 32.75 -19.60 21.30
N MET A 740 31.92 -19.03 20.44
CA MET A 740 30.85 -19.72 19.74
C MET A 740 31.40 -20.85 18.87
N THR A 741 30.55 -21.83 18.55
CA THR A 741 30.83 -22.79 17.49
C THR A 741 30.51 -22.18 16.13
N ALA A 742 31.07 -22.75 15.06
CA ALA A 742 30.75 -22.31 13.69
C ALA A 742 29.25 -22.52 13.37
N GLU A 743 28.65 -23.61 13.87
CA GLU A 743 27.22 -23.88 13.69
C GLU A 743 26.35 -22.82 14.40
N GLU A 744 26.69 -22.43 15.63
CA GLU A 744 25.99 -21.36 16.35
C GLU A 744 26.06 -20.04 15.55
N LEU A 745 27.25 -19.70 15.06
CA LEU A 745 27.49 -18.45 14.32
C LEU A 745 26.74 -18.41 12.98
N ILE A 746 26.75 -19.52 12.23
CA ILE A 746 26.05 -19.62 10.93
C ILE A 746 24.53 -19.55 11.12
N LYS A 747 23.99 -20.28 12.11
CA LYS A 747 22.55 -20.26 12.39
C LYS A 747 22.07 -18.87 12.79
N ASP A 748 22.79 -18.21 13.71
CA ASP A 748 22.45 -16.87 14.16
C ASP A 748 22.49 -15.85 13.00
N MET A 749 23.53 -15.89 12.18
CA MET A 749 23.64 -15.06 10.97
C MET A 749 22.48 -15.28 9.99
N VAL A 750 22.15 -16.55 9.69
CA VAL A 750 21.06 -16.89 8.77
C VAL A 750 19.73 -16.37 9.30
N HIS A 751 19.46 -16.54 10.60
CA HIS A 751 18.25 -16.01 11.23
C HIS A 751 18.18 -14.50 11.11
N VAL A 752 19.27 -13.77 11.36
CA VAL A 752 19.30 -12.30 11.23
C VAL A 752 19.03 -11.86 9.79
N VAL A 753 19.71 -12.46 8.81
CA VAL A 753 19.53 -12.12 7.38
C VAL A 753 18.10 -12.46 6.91
N GLY A 754 17.57 -13.61 7.32
CA GLY A 754 16.20 -14.04 6.98
C GLY A 754 15.11 -13.20 7.66
N ASN A 755 15.40 -12.62 8.83
CA ASN A 755 14.58 -11.59 9.48
C ASN A 755 14.81 -10.19 8.89
N ASN A 756 15.41 -10.11 7.70
CA ASN A 756 15.66 -8.89 6.92
C ASN A 756 16.74 -7.95 7.50
N GLY A 757 17.57 -8.41 8.45
CA GLY A 757 18.60 -7.63 9.11
C GLY A 757 20.01 -7.76 8.53
N ASN A 758 20.90 -6.91 9.00
CA ASN A 758 22.34 -7.03 8.81
C ASN A 758 22.98 -7.70 10.03
N TYR A 759 24.01 -8.51 9.83
CA TYR A 759 24.72 -9.24 10.89
C TYR A 759 26.12 -8.67 11.09
N MET A 760 26.36 -8.06 12.25
CA MET A 760 27.65 -7.47 12.62
C MET A 760 28.36 -8.36 13.64
N ILE A 761 29.45 -8.98 13.20
CA ILE A 761 30.23 -9.93 13.99
C ILE A 761 31.34 -9.17 14.71
N ASN A 762 31.42 -9.27 16.03
CA ASN A 762 32.45 -8.63 16.82
C ASN A 762 33.61 -9.59 17.13
N LEU A 763 34.84 -9.10 16.90
CA LEU A 763 36.09 -9.73 17.32
C LEU A 763 36.85 -8.83 18.32
N GLY A 764 37.60 -9.48 19.22
CA GLY A 764 38.49 -8.80 20.18
C GLY A 764 39.96 -9.04 19.83
N PRO A 765 40.64 -8.12 19.11
CA PRO A 765 42.04 -8.26 18.74
C PRO A 765 42.95 -8.18 19.97
N ARG A 766 44.08 -8.86 19.91
CA ARG A 766 45.12 -8.81 20.94
C ARG A 766 45.69 -7.40 21.08
N PRO A 767 46.36 -7.07 22.20
CA PRO A 767 46.99 -5.75 22.37
C PRO A 767 48.07 -5.42 21.33
N ASP A 768 48.65 -6.43 20.67
CA ASP A 768 49.65 -6.24 19.62
C ASP A 768 49.03 -5.97 18.23
N GLY A 769 47.70 -6.03 18.07
CA GLY A 769 47.00 -5.76 16.80
C GLY A 769 46.67 -7.00 15.98
N SER A 770 47.08 -8.19 16.41
CA SER A 770 46.73 -9.45 15.75
C SER A 770 45.45 -10.07 16.32
N PHE A 771 44.75 -10.91 15.54
CA PHE A 771 43.66 -11.75 16.05
C PHE A 771 44.20 -13.08 16.60
N ASP A 772 43.55 -13.65 17.62
CA ASP A 772 43.94 -14.97 18.12
C ASP A 772 43.63 -16.07 17.10
N LYS A 773 44.50 -17.08 17.00
CA LYS A 773 44.33 -18.23 16.08
C LYS A 773 42.96 -18.91 16.18
N PRO A 774 42.36 -19.13 17.38
CA PRO A 774 41.02 -19.69 17.48
C PRO A 774 39.92 -18.79 16.89
N GLN A 775 40.04 -17.47 17.02
CA GLN A 775 39.11 -16.52 16.38
C GLN A 775 39.21 -16.62 14.86
N ILE A 776 40.45 -16.65 14.32
CA ILE A 776 40.69 -16.82 12.88
C ILE A 776 40.12 -18.14 12.37
N ALA A 777 40.34 -19.26 13.07
CA ALA A 777 39.85 -20.58 12.66
C ALA A 777 38.31 -20.67 12.64
N LEU A 778 37.64 -20.05 13.62
CA LEU A 778 36.18 -19.95 13.64
C LEU A 778 35.67 -19.15 12.43
N MET A 779 36.26 -17.99 12.19
CA MET A 779 35.87 -17.11 11.07
C MET A 779 36.23 -17.71 9.70
N ASP A 780 37.30 -18.48 9.59
CA ASP A 780 37.64 -19.25 8.38
C ASP A 780 36.55 -20.28 8.07
N THR A 781 36.02 -20.95 9.09
CA THR A 781 34.92 -21.92 8.91
C THR A 781 33.64 -21.23 8.47
N LEU A 782 33.29 -20.08 9.07
CA LEU A 782 32.19 -19.24 8.60
C LEU A 782 32.41 -18.81 7.14
N GLY A 783 33.62 -18.33 6.81
CA GLY A 783 33.97 -17.87 5.47
C GLY A 783 33.83 -18.95 4.40
N MET A 784 34.23 -20.19 4.71
CA MET A 784 34.02 -21.33 3.81
C MET A 784 32.53 -21.51 3.46
N TRP A 785 31.65 -21.45 4.47
CA TRP A 785 30.21 -21.58 4.26
C TRP A 785 29.61 -20.36 3.54
N LEU A 786 29.99 -19.14 3.94
CA LEU A 786 29.49 -17.90 3.33
C LEU A 786 29.85 -17.79 1.86
N ASN A 787 31.05 -18.22 1.47
CA ASN A 787 31.48 -18.16 0.08
C ASN A 787 30.69 -19.12 -0.84
N SER A 788 30.28 -20.30 -0.35
CA SER A 788 29.44 -21.22 -1.13
C SER A 788 27.95 -20.85 -1.12
N HIS A 789 27.52 -20.02 -0.17
CA HIS A 789 26.12 -19.61 0.02
C HIS A 789 25.88 -18.10 -0.22
N ALA A 790 26.81 -17.42 -0.89
CA ALA A 790 26.79 -15.97 -1.00
C ALA A 790 25.51 -15.42 -1.66
N GLU A 791 24.92 -16.16 -2.61
CA GLU A 791 23.75 -15.73 -3.37
C GLU A 791 22.49 -15.54 -2.49
N MET A 792 22.30 -16.40 -1.49
CA MET A 792 21.14 -16.35 -0.59
C MET A 792 21.34 -15.38 0.59
N ILE A 793 22.54 -14.80 0.72
CA ILE A 793 22.88 -13.82 1.76
C ILE A 793 22.95 -12.41 1.15
N TYR A 794 23.91 -12.14 0.27
CA TYR A 794 24.22 -10.78 -0.17
C TYR A 794 23.24 -10.22 -1.22
N GLY A 795 22.84 -8.95 -1.03
CA GLY A 795 21.88 -8.29 -1.91
C GLY A 795 20.48 -8.93 -1.91
N THR A 796 20.15 -9.70 -0.87
CA THR A 796 18.81 -10.27 -0.68
C THR A 796 17.94 -9.35 0.18
N ARG A 797 16.66 -9.68 0.35
CA ARG A 797 15.79 -9.20 1.43
C ARG A 797 15.23 -10.41 2.19
N GLY A 798 14.92 -10.27 3.48
CA GLY A 798 14.30 -11.35 4.26
C GLY A 798 12.89 -11.64 3.76
N GLY A 799 12.52 -12.92 3.62
CA GLY A 799 11.29 -13.41 2.98
C GLY A 799 11.58 -14.31 1.76
N PRO A 800 10.59 -14.75 0.97
CA PRO A 800 9.22 -14.27 0.93
C PRO A 800 8.36 -14.80 2.08
N PHE A 801 8.80 -15.85 2.76
CA PHE A 801 8.11 -16.34 3.94
C PHE A 801 8.63 -15.64 5.19
N TYR A 802 7.72 -15.24 6.07
CA TYR A 802 8.11 -14.81 7.41
C TYR A 802 8.89 -15.93 8.11
N PRO A 803 9.75 -15.58 9.09
CA PRO A 803 10.38 -16.57 9.97
C PRO A 803 9.35 -17.58 10.47
N PHE A 804 9.73 -18.85 10.52
CA PHE A 804 8.88 -19.97 10.92
C PHE A 804 9.60 -20.84 11.95
N PRO A 805 8.86 -21.70 12.69
CA PRO A 805 9.50 -22.67 13.58
C PRO A 805 10.55 -23.49 12.83
N GLY A 806 11.81 -23.34 13.25
CA GLY A 806 12.95 -24.07 12.70
C GLY A 806 13.61 -23.50 11.44
N GLY A 807 13.19 -22.32 10.94
CA GLY A 807 13.86 -21.70 9.78
C GLY A 807 13.38 -20.31 9.39
N VAL A 808 13.99 -19.79 8.32
CA VAL A 808 13.75 -18.46 7.74
C VAL A 808 13.83 -18.53 6.22
N SER A 809 13.59 -17.41 5.53
CA SER A 809 13.84 -17.33 4.08
C SER A 809 14.44 -16.00 3.65
N THR A 810 15.14 -16.01 2.51
CA THR A 810 15.62 -14.81 1.81
C THR A 810 15.18 -14.81 0.35
N ARG A 811 15.07 -13.62 -0.25
CA ARG A 811 14.64 -13.43 -1.64
C ARG A 811 15.48 -12.44 -2.40
N LYS A 812 15.57 -12.64 -3.72
CA LYS A 812 16.22 -11.74 -4.67
C LYS A 812 15.70 -11.98 -6.09
N GLY A 813 15.16 -10.94 -6.73
CA GLY A 813 14.60 -11.08 -8.08
C GLY A 813 13.46 -12.10 -8.09
N ASN A 814 13.54 -13.11 -8.97
CA ASN A 814 12.60 -14.22 -9.05
C ASN A 814 13.05 -15.49 -8.30
N LYS A 815 14.03 -15.37 -7.38
CA LYS A 815 14.50 -16.47 -6.53
C LYS A 815 14.19 -16.24 -5.06
N ALA A 816 13.98 -17.35 -4.34
CA ALA A 816 13.99 -17.38 -2.90
C ALA A 816 14.72 -18.61 -2.35
N TRP A 817 15.21 -18.52 -1.12
CA TRP A 817 15.85 -19.62 -0.42
C TRP A 817 15.18 -19.82 0.93
N ILE A 818 14.64 -21.02 1.16
CA ILE A 818 14.17 -21.46 2.47
C ILE A 818 15.37 -22.06 3.19
N MET A 819 15.73 -21.50 4.35
CA MET A 819 16.87 -21.91 5.15
C MET A 819 16.38 -22.53 6.45
N VAL A 820 16.51 -23.85 6.55
CA VAL A 820 16.02 -24.66 7.68
C VAL A 820 17.19 -24.98 8.61
N THR A 821 17.16 -24.41 9.82
CA THR A 821 18.19 -24.57 10.85
C THR A 821 17.90 -25.70 11.84
N ASP A 822 16.63 -26.11 11.95
CA ASP A 822 16.22 -27.25 12.76
C ASP A 822 16.39 -28.55 11.96
N LYS A 823 17.28 -29.42 12.43
CA LYS A 823 17.59 -30.71 11.78
C LYS A 823 16.50 -31.76 12.00
N SER A 824 15.62 -31.58 12.99
CA SER A 824 14.56 -32.53 13.33
C SER A 824 13.37 -32.48 12.37
N LEU A 825 13.21 -31.37 11.63
CA LEU A 825 12.12 -31.21 10.69
C LEU A 825 12.30 -32.14 9.48
N THR A 826 11.23 -32.80 9.08
CA THR A 826 11.13 -33.59 7.83
C THR A 826 10.28 -32.90 6.77
N GLU A 827 9.52 -31.87 7.16
CA GLU A 827 8.66 -31.08 6.28
C GLU A 827 8.56 -29.65 6.82
N VAL A 828 8.38 -28.66 5.94
CA VAL A 828 7.98 -27.29 6.31
C VAL A 828 6.66 -26.91 5.64
N CYS A 829 5.72 -26.38 6.43
CA CYS A 829 4.44 -25.86 5.96
C CYS A 829 4.47 -24.33 5.99
N LEU A 830 4.30 -23.71 4.82
CA LEU A 830 4.40 -22.26 4.64
C LEU A 830 3.19 -21.72 3.87
N PRO A 831 2.77 -20.47 4.08
CA PRO A 831 1.66 -19.88 3.33
C PRO A 831 1.91 -19.93 1.83
N ARG A 832 0.88 -20.21 1.04
CA ARG A 832 0.98 -20.21 -0.41
C ARG A 832 1.28 -18.79 -0.92
N LEU A 833 2.32 -18.69 -1.75
CA LEU A 833 2.65 -17.45 -2.46
C LEU A 833 1.75 -17.30 -3.69
N LEU A 834 1.56 -16.05 -4.11
CA LEU A 834 0.76 -15.73 -5.30
C LEU A 834 1.49 -16.09 -6.59
N GLN A 835 2.82 -15.97 -6.59
CA GLN A 835 3.70 -16.37 -7.68
C GLN A 835 3.74 -17.90 -7.82
N THR A 836 3.91 -18.38 -9.05
CA THR A 836 3.98 -19.82 -9.33
C THR A 836 5.43 -20.28 -9.27
N PHE A 837 5.66 -21.46 -8.69
CA PHE A 837 6.99 -22.08 -8.72
C PHE A 837 7.29 -22.61 -10.14
N GLU A 838 8.38 -22.16 -10.74
CA GLU A 838 8.98 -22.81 -11.91
C GLU A 838 9.79 -24.05 -11.50
N SER A 839 10.51 -23.96 -10.37
CA SER A 839 11.23 -25.09 -9.79
C SER A 839 11.38 -24.96 -8.28
N VAL A 840 11.46 -26.12 -7.62
CA VAL A 840 11.74 -26.28 -6.18
C VAL A 840 12.84 -27.33 -6.07
N THR A 841 14.02 -26.94 -5.59
CA THR A 841 15.21 -27.81 -5.58
C THR A 841 16.01 -27.69 -4.30
N ASP A 842 16.66 -28.76 -3.89
CA ASP A 842 17.71 -28.73 -2.88
C ASP A 842 18.91 -27.93 -3.40
N TYR A 843 19.39 -26.95 -2.63
CA TYR A 843 20.42 -26.01 -3.10
C TYR A 843 21.77 -26.71 -3.32
N GLU A 844 22.12 -27.69 -2.48
CA GLU A 844 23.42 -28.37 -2.52
C GLU A 844 23.50 -29.42 -3.63
N THR A 845 22.41 -30.14 -3.89
CA THR A 845 22.38 -31.26 -4.86
C THR A 845 21.69 -30.90 -6.17
N HIS A 846 20.98 -29.78 -6.23
CA HIS A 846 20.11 -29.34 -7.34
C HIS A 846 19.03 -30.35 -7.74
N LYS A 847 18.72 -31.32 -6.85
CA LYS A 847 17.66 -32.29 -7.09
C LYS A 847 16.29 -31.66 -6.79
N PRO A 848 15.24 -32.03 -7.54
CA PRO A 848 13.88 -31.61 -7.25
C PRO A 848 13.46 -32.01 -5.83
N ILE A 849 12.76 -31.11 -5.15
CA ILE A 849 12.14 -31.34 -3.84
C ILE A 849 10.63 -31.55 -4.05
N GLU A 850 10.08 -32.57 -3.41
CA GLU A 850 8.65 -32.83 -3.41
C GLU A 850 7.91 -31.75 -2.59
N PHE A 851 6.80 -31.25 -3.13
CA PHE A 851 5.93 -30.30 -2.43
C PHE A 851 4.46 -30.51 -2.84
N TYR A 852 3.53 -30.09 -1.98
CA TYR A 852 2.10 -30.13 -2.26
C TYR A 852 1.35 -28.95 -1.63
N VAL A 853 0.21 -28.59 -2.23
CA VAL A 853 -0.65 -27.50 -1.76
C VAL A 853 -1.80 -28.08 -0.94
N LYS A 854 -2.06 -27.52 0.24
CA LYS A 854 -3.15 -27.91 1.15
C LYS A 854 -4.12 -26.73 1.33
N ASP A 855 -5.43 -27.03 1.22
CA ASP A 855 -6.54 -26.10 1.44
C ASP A 855 -6.47 -24.79 0.61
N ASP A 856 -5.75 -24.82 -0.52
CA ASP A 856 -5.38 -23.65 -1.35
C ASP A 856 -4.65 -22.51 -0.62
N GLU A 857 -4.35 -22.66 0.67
CA GLU A 857 -3.78 -21.62 1.53
C GLU A 857 -2.31 -21.89 1.92
N TYR A 858 -1.86 -23.15 1.92
CA TYR A 858 -0.54 -23.55 2.38
C TYR A 858 0.20 -24.45 1.38
N VAL A 859 1.53 -24.37 1.39
CA VAL A 859 2.45 -25.22 0.63
C VAL A 859 3.32 -25.97 1.62
N HIS A 860 3.38 -27.29 1.47
CA HIS A 860 4.23 -28.18 2.23
C HIS A 860 5.44 -28.59 1.39
N PHE A 861 6.64 -28.43 1.91
CA PHE A 861 7.89 -28.86 1.27
C PHE A 861 8.51 -30.02 2.06
N VAL A 862 8.72 -31.16 1.40
CA VAL A 862 9.34 -32.33 2.01
C VAL A 862 10.84 -32.11 2.06
N LEU A 863 11.42 -32.09 3.27
CA LEU A 863 12.82 -31.78 3.46
C LEU A 863 13.71 -32.99 3.16
N PRO A 864 14.90 -32.76 2.56
CA PRO A 864 15.91 -33.80 2.43
C PRO A 864 16.47 -34.19 3.81
N GLU A 865 17.06 -35.38 3.89
CA GLU A 865 17.70 -35.90 5.10
C GLU A 865 18.80 -34.93 5.59
N ALA A 866 18.76 -34.59 6.88
CA ALA A 866 19.74 -33.69 7.47
C ALA A 866 21.11 -34.36 7.59
N LYS A 867 22.17 -33.65 7.18
CA LYS A 867 23.55 -34.11 7.34
C LYS A 867 24.18 -33.50 8.60
N ASP A 868 25.04 -34.26 9.27
CA ASP A 868 25.70 -33.81 10.50
C ASP A 868 26.59 -32.59 10.28
N ASN A 869 27.28 -32.51 9.14
CA ASN A 869 28.18 -31.42 8.78
C ASN A 869 27.48 -30.21 8.12
N GLU A 870 26.17 -30.24 7.99
CA GLU A 870 25.38 -29.19 7.33
C GLU A 870 24.60 -28.40 8.40
N PRO A 871 25.00 -27.15 8.72
CA PRO A 871 24.34 -26.38 9.77
C PRO A 871 22.95 -25.88 9.37
N VAL A 872 22.68 -25.78 8.06
CA VAL A 872 21.47 -25.23 7.48
C VAL A 872 21.14 -26.00 6.20
N ARG A 873 19.94 -26.58 6.11
CA ARG A 873 19.40 -27.12 4.85
C ARG A 873 18.79 -26.00 4.04
N VAL A 874 19.06 -25.96 2.75
CA VAL A 874 18.61 -24.86 1.88
C VAL A 874 17.78 -25.40 0.72
N ILE A 875 16.55 -24.91 0.58
CA ILE A 875 15.71 -25.14 -0.60
C ILE A 875 15.71 -23.88 -1.45
N GLU A 876 16.12 -23.98 -2.70
CA GLU A 876 15.99 -22.92 -3.69
C GLU A 876 14.62 -23.01 -4.40
N LEU A 877 13.97 -21.86 -4.52
CA LEU A 877 12.71 -21.66 -5.22
C LEU A 877 12.93 -20.70 -6.37
N LEU A 878 12.51 -21.09 -7.56
CA LEU A 878 12.45 -20.23 -8.74
C LEU A 878 11.00 -19.92 -9.07
N PHE A 879 10.71 -18.66 -9.37
CA PHE A 879 9.37 -18.18 -9.69
C PHE A 879 9.28 -17.65 -11.13
N ASP A 880 8.05 -17.68 -11.65
CA ASP A 880 7.67 -17.15 -12.97
C ASP A 880 7.75 -15.61 -13.07
N ALA A 881 7.86 -14.93 -11.93
CA ALA A 881 7.99 -13.48 -11.82
C ALA A 881 8.84 -13.11 -10.59
N GLU A 882 9.14 -11.81 -10.45
CA GLU A 882 9.81 -11.30 -9.25
C GLU A 882 9.02 -11.68 -7.99
N VAL A 883 9.69 -12.30 -7.03
CA VAL A 883 9.05 -12.77 -5.80
C VAL A 883 8.97 -11.62 -4.80
N LYS A 884 7.78 -11.43 -4.22
CA LYS A 884 7.51 -10.42 -3.18
C LYS A 884 7.37 -11.08 -1.82
N MET A 885 7.43 -10.28 -0.75
CA MET A 885 7.10 -10.79 0.59
C MET A 885 5.69 -11.39 0.54
N CYS A 886 5.50 -12.56 1.15
CA CYS A 886 4.18 -13.13 1.35
C CYS A 886 3.35 -12.06 2.06
N PRO A 887 2.16 -11.70 1.56
CA PRO A 887 1.33 -10.74 2.26
C PRO A 887 0.97 -11.30 3.64
N ARG A 888 0.71 -12.60 3.76
CA ARG A 888 0.24 -13.22 5.00
C ARG A 888 1.38 -13.41 6.00
N GLN A 889 1.30 -12.78 7.17
CA GLN A 889 1.99 -13.28 8.36
C GLN A 889 1.27 -14.55 8.84
N PRO A 890 1.88 -15.74 8.76
CA PRO A 890 1.27 -16.94 9.32
C PRO A 890 1.09 -16.79 10.83
N ILE A 891 -0.10 -17.12 11.32
CA ILE A 891 -0.32 -17.49 12.71
C ILE A 891 0.18 -18.92 12.81
N TYR A 892 1.44 -19.13 13.20
CA TYR A 892 1.85 -20.45 13.62
C TYR A 892 1.06 -20.75 14.90
N GLU A 893 0.04 -21.60 14.80
CA GLU A 893 -0.55 -22.21 15.98
C GLU A 893 0.58 -22.98 16.66
N THR A 894 1.27 -22.32 17.59
CA THR A 894 2.07 -23.03 18.57
C THR A 894 1.06 -23.86 19.32
N GLY A 895 0.95 -25.13 18.97
CA GLY A 895 0.21 -26.13 19.73
C GLY A 895 0.87 -26.28 21.10
N GLN A 896 0.70 -25.28 21.95
CA GLN A 896 0.92 -25.27 23.40
C GLN A 896 0.17 -24.05 23.94
N ALA A 897 -0.99 -24.33 24.51
CA ALA A 897 -1.69 -23.40 25.38
C ALA A 897 -0.75 -22.94 26.51
N ALA A 898 -0.84 -21.64 26.83
CA ALA A 898 -0.42 -21.05 28.11
C ALA A 898 0.97 -21.45 28.62
N ASN A 899 1.98 -20.62 28.29
CA ASN A 899 3.02 -20.27 29.27
C ASN A 899 3.60 -18.89 28.93
N GLU A 900 3.01 -17.85 29.51
CA GLU A 900 3.67 -16.55 29.75
C GLU A 900 4.87 -16.67 30.73
N GLN A 901 5.52 -17.83 30.82
CA GLN A 901 6.60 -18.12 31.77
C GLN A 901 7.75 -18.97 31.22
N THR A 902 7.90 -19.13 29.90
CA THR A 902 9.16 -19.65 29.34
C THR A 902 9.98 -18.51 28.76
N ASN A 903 10.82 -17.94 29.63
CA ASN A 903 11.99 -17.16 29.23
C ASN A 903 12.80 -17.94 28.19
N GLY A 904 13.03 -17.30 27.05
CA GLY A 904 14.10 -17.55 26.07
C GLY A 904 14.64 -18.96 25.97
N TYR A 905 14.04 -19.78 25.10
CA TYR A 905 14.73 -20.84 24.35
C TYR A 905 13.96 -21.12 23.07
N TYR A 906 14.47 -20.63 21.94
CA TYR A 906 14.66 -21.36 20.69
C TYR A 906 15.70 -20.64 19.88
#